data_AF-A0AAD4NC62-F1
#
_entry.id   AF-A0AAD4NC62-F1
#
_cell.length_a   1.000
_cell.length_b   1.000
_cell.length_c   1.000
_cell.angle_alpha   90.00
_cell.angle_beta   90.00
_cell.angle_gamma   90.00
#
_symmetry.space_group_name_H-M   'P 1'
#
loop_
_entity.id
_entity.type
_entity.pdbx_description
1 polymer ?
#
loop_
_entity_poly.entity_id
_entity_poly.type
_entity_poly.pdbx_seq_one_letter_code
_entity_poly.pdbx_strand_id
1 'polypeptide(L)'
;MVKELCHRCGKPVYPTDKVGPLKDSTFFHHGCFKCYICGTRLALKTYCNNRNNIDDQEIYCNNHVPNANPHDLPPLTRTDTHKRNGLNGKHSNGDSGLATLESQNGRKRDAGLDDLKIAHAMKATQVSKPYPKIKHEGAKYIVDYDAQTRLELMHRKHEDDLYEKFSEARQRELQEFQQETQEEWEKALTDFARRYEEGNIGKNQEEDIIRQLTIKRDKKLETITSKRKERERLQTAELIDQQAKEMLELFRQARHEKQTDYYEHEETSSCSAPSSYPATPPPPLPPSCSKRHIYTDTSVFEQIDQIAVSVAQSEVTTFTDLIRTLTAGARSDVDKARAIYRWITVKNLNVMVFDNDLDKDTPMGLLRGIKYGTESYHVLFKRLCSYAGLHCMVIKGYSKSAGYQPGIHFEDSRFRNTWNAVFLDGSWRFVQCNWGARHLVNAKEGARAQFVSREGSLRYEYDDHYFCTDPEEFIYEFFPQESEWQLLPRPITLRQFEQLPFVRSLFFRYGLRFTDPKLPAVIRTDLTGAATISISMNNDINLIFHYNLRFYDNDEIDVNGLNLKRFVMQSMMGNTIIFRVHVPSTKPLLLDIFANSVSADHYLTGEPIKFKSVCKFKIICDSLNVIMVPLPECASGEWGPAKAYRLFGLIPITHEDAIINCDQYCELKFKMLKPMAEFVACLHKNGTDDRNLQMCCHTSIRGDEVTINLEFPDEAQYGLDIYTRSATQKNLNGRQLLTHCCKYLINVRVD
;
A
#
# COMPACT_ATOMS: atom_id res chain seq x y z
N MET A 1 27.13 -1.44 -60.85
CA MET A 1 26.45 -0.62 -59.82
C MET A 1 27.27 -0.69 -58.54
N VAL A 2 27.76 0.44 -58.05
CA VAL A 2 28.40 0.53 -56.73
C VAL A 2 27.30 0.29 -55.69
N LYS A 3 27.47 -0.69 -54.80
CA LYS A 3 26.47 -0.98 -53.75
C LYS A 3 26.60 0.09 -52.67
N GLU A 4 25.53 0.84 -52.41
CA GLU A 4 25.47 1.83 -51.34
C GLU A 4 25.38 1.12 -49.98
N LEU A 5 26.21 1.55 -49.02
CA LEU A 5 26.33 0.94 -47.69
C LEU A 5 25.68 1.83 -46.63
N CYS A 6 25.11 1.20 -45.60
CA CYS A 6 24.57 1.92 -44.46
C CYS A 6 25.71 2.45 -43.59
N HIS A 7 25.70 3.75 -43.27
CA HIS A 7 26.71 4.38 -42.42
C HIS A 7 26.79 3.74 -41.02
N ARG A 8 25.65 3.32 -40.45
CA ARG A 8 25.58 2.77 -39.07
C ARG A 8 26.09 1.33 -38.95
N CYS A 9 25.75 0.47 -39.90
CA CYS A 9 26.00 -0.98 -39.78
C CYS A 9 26.93 -1.54 -40.86
N GLY A 10 27.33 -0.73 -41.84
CA GLY A 10 28.24 -1.10 -42.93
C GLY A 10 27.65 -2.09 -43.96
N LYS A 11 26.39 -2.51 -43.82
CA LYS A 11 25.74 -3.48 -44.72
C LYS A 11 25.10 -2.77 -45.94
N PRO A 12 24.98 -3.46 -47.09
CA PRO A 12 24.33 -2.88 -48.28
C PRO A 12 22.87 -2.52 -48.00
N VAL A 13 22.45 -1.36 -48.52
CA VAL A 13 21.08 -0.84 -48.37
C VAL A 13 20.34 -1.06 -49.69
N TYR A 14 19.21 -1.76 -49.63
CA TYR A 14 18.36 -2.00 -50.79
C TYR A 14 17.35 -0.85 -50.96
N PRO A 15 16.86 -0.55 -52.18
CA PRO A 15 15.98 0.59 -52.44
C PRO A 15 14.72 0.67 -51.55
N THR A 16 14.19 -0.48 -51.11
CA THR A 16 13.00 -0.58 -50.26
C THR A 16 13.24 -0.27 -48.78
N ASP A 17 14.50 -0.26 -48.32
CA ASP A 17 14.86 0.02 -46.92
C ASP A 17 15.84 1.21 -46.81
N LYS A 18 15.91 2.03 -47.87
CA LYS A 18 16.91 3.09 -48.01
C LYS A 18 16.41 4.43 -47.50
N VAL A 19 17.13 4.98 -46.52
CA VAL A 19 16.95 6.35 -46.03
C VAL A 19 18.18 7.18 -46.40
N GLY A 20 18.01 8.12 -47.33
CA GLY A 20 19.06 9.02 -47.84
C GLY A 20 18.94 9.28 -49.36
N PRO A 21 19.85 10.05 -49.98
CA PRO A 21 21.10 10.55 -49.39
C PRO A 21 20.86 11.70 -48.41
N LEU A 22 21.65 11.75 -47.34
CA LEU A 22 21.69 12.87 -46.39
C LEU A 22 23.00 13.66 -46.59
N LYS A 23 23.58 14.18 -45.51
CA LYS A 23 24.86 14.91 -45.54
C LYS A 23 25.95 14.01 -46.13
N ASP A 24 26.73 14.55 -47.08
CA ASP A 24 27.81 13.86 -47.80
C ASP A 24 27.43 12.52 -48.46
N SER A 25 26.19 12.39 -48.95
CA SER A 25 25.70 11.19 -49.64
C SER A 25 25.68 9.93 -48.76
N THR A 26 25.44 10.10 -47.46
CA THR A 26 25.28 8.99 -46.51
C THR A 26 23.89 8.36 -46.59
N PHE A 27 23.84 7.04 -46.37
CA PHE A 27 22.62 6.23 -46.41
C PHE A 27 22.45 5.41 -45.13
N PHE A 28 21.21 5.15 -44.74
CA PHE A 28 20.85 4.35 -43.57
C PHE A 28 19.73 3.36 -43.90
N HIS A 29 19.67 2.21 -43.22
CA HIS A 29 18.45 1.38 -43.17
C HIS A 29 17.37 2.08 -42.35
N HIS A 30 16.07 1.84 -42.59
CA HIS A 30 15.01 2.38 -41.73
C HIS A 30 15.20 1.98 -40.26
N GLY A 31 15.66 0.75 -40.01
CA GLY A 31 15.98 0.27 -38.67
C GLY A 31 17.20 0.94 -38.01
N CYS A 32 18.13 1.45 -38.82
CA CYS A 32 19.36 2.13 -38.39
C CYS A 32 19.20 3.66 -38.29
N PHE A 33 18.09 4.21 -38.79
CA PHE A 33 17.80 5.64 -38.79
C PHE A 33 17.30 6.12 -37.42
N LYS A 34 18.22 6.13 -36.46
CA LYS A 34 17.97 6.44 -35.04
C LYS A 34 18.95 7.51 -34.55
N CYS A 35 18.51 8.28 -33.56
CA CYS A 35 19.38 9.23 -32.88
C CYS A 35 20.60 8.52 -32.29
N TYR A 36 21.79 9.03 -32.57
CA TYR A 36 23.05 8.43 -32.11
C TYR A 36 23.13 8.30 -30.59
N ILE A 37 22.56 9.25 -29.83
CA ILE A 37 22.65 9.29 -28.37
C ILE A 37 21.55 8.45 -27.70
N CYS A 38 20.29 8.68 -28.03
CA CYS A 38 19.16 8.05 -27.31
C CYS A 38 18.49 6.89 -28.04
N GLY A 39 18.92 6.56 -29.25
CA GLY A 39 18.39 5.43 -30.03
C GLY A 39 16.95 5.60 -30.51
N THR A 40 16.29 6.75 -30.27
CA THR A 40 14.95 7.04 -30.77
C THR A 40 14.92 6.95 -32.30
N ARG A 41 13.94 6.24 -32.87
CA ARG A 41 13.74 6.18 -34.32
C ARG A 41 13.39 7.57 -34.86
N LEU A 42 14.11 7.99 -35.89
CA LEU A 42 13.94 9.27 -36.55
C LEU A 42 13.22 9.09 -37.89
N ALA A 43 12.77 10.18 -38.48
CA ALA A 43 12.26 10.25 -39.84
C ALA A 43 12.96 11.42 -40.55
N LEU A 44 12.91 11.49 -41.88
CA LEU A 44 13.53 12.57 -42.66
C LEU A 44 13.05 13.98 -42.26
N LYS A 45 11.92 14.09 -41.56
CA LYS A 45 11.39 15.35 -41.03
C LYS A 45 11.82 15.66 -39.58
N THR A 46 12.32 14.69 -38.84
CA THR A 46 12.59 14.80 -37.39
C THR A 46 14.05 14.61 -37.00
N TYR A 47 14.92 14.30 -37.98
CA TYR A 47 16.35 14.21 -37.77
C TYR A 47 17.02 15.59 -37.84
N CYS A 48 18.09 15.74 -37.08
CA CYS A 48 18.94 16.91 -37.06
C CYS A 48 20.40 16.48 -37.26
N ASN A 49 21.15 17.28 -38.02
CA ASN A 49 22.58 17.08 -38.18
C ASN A 49 23.31 18.02 -37.23
N ASN A 50 24.50 17.59 -36.78
CA ASN A 50 25.39 18.44 -36.02
C ASN A 50 25.80 19.66 -36.87
N ARG A 51 25.46 20.85 -36.39
CA ARG A 51 25.77 22.13 -37.06
C ARG A 51 27.16 22.67 -36.72
N ASN A 52 27.75 22.17 -35.64
CA ASN A 52 29.04 22.64 -35.12
C ASN A 52 30.21 21.86 -35.70
N ASN A 53 29.96 20.69 -36.27
CA ASN A 53 30.96 19.89 -36.97
C ASN A 53 30.44 19.49 -38.36
N ILE A 54 31.04 20.06 -39.41
CA ILE A 54 30.67 19.76 -40.79
C ILE A 54 31.04 18.31 -41.16
N ASP A 55 32.07 17.74 -40.55
CA ASP A 55 32.52 16.37 -40.84
C ASP A 55 31.71 15.30 -40.09
N ASP A 56 30.83 15.72 -39.18
CA ASP A 56 29.95 14.81 -38.46
C ASP A 56 28.78 14.37 -39.35
N GLN A 57 28.80 13.08 -39.69
CA GLN A 57 27.82 12.37 -40.52
C GLN A 57 26.72 11.68 -39.69
N GLU A 58 26.76 11.84 -38.36
CA GLU A 58 25.76 11.28 -37.47
C GLU A 58 24.46 12.08 -37.41
N ILE A 59 23.38 11.38 -37.02
CA ILE A 59 22.03 11.92 -36.96
C ILE A 59 21.50 11.96 -35.52
N TYR A 60 20.84 13.06 -35.17
CA TYR A 60 20.36 13.36 -33.82
C TYR A 60 18.87 13.71 -33.82
N CYS A 61 18.20 13.61 -32.67
CA CYS A 61 16.89 14.22 -32.47
C CYS A 61 17.05 15.68 -32.02
N ASN A 62 15.98 16.48 -32.09
CA ASN A 62 15.99 17.89 -31.63
C ASN A 62 16.56 18.10 -30.21
N ASN A 63 16.37 17.14 -29.30
CA ASN A 63 16.83 17.27 -27.91
C ASN A 63 18.32 16.92 -27.73
N HIS A 64 18.90 16.18 -28.67
CA HIS A 64 20.28 15.69 -28.60
C HIS A 64 21.18 16.25 -29.70
N VAL A 65 20.64 17.11 -30.58
CA VAL A 65 21.48 17.80 -31.57
C VAL A 65 22.43 18.75 -30.83
N PRO A 66 23.75 18.64 -31.04
CA PRO A 66 24.70 19.55 -30.44
C PRO A 66 24.43 20.99 -30.91
N ASN A 67 24.08 21.88 -29.98
CA ASN A 67 23.89 23.31 -30.22
C ASN A 67 25.11 24.09 -29.71
N ALA A 68 25.54 25.14 -30.44
CA ALA A 68 26.61 26.02 -29.97
C ALA A 68 26.13 26.92 -28.83
N ASN A 69 27.00 27.20 -27.85
CA ASN A 69 26.72 28.16 -26.79
C ASN A 69 26.89 29.60 -27.32
N PRO A 70 26.28 30.63 -26.69
CA PRO A 70 26.32 32.03 -27.15
C PRO A 70 27.72 32.67 -27.19
N HIS A 71 28.77 31.96 -26.77
CA HIS A 71 30.15 32.42 -26.71
C HIS A 71 31.09 31.69 -27.67
N ASP A 72 30.56 30.81 -28.54
CA ASP A 72 31.37 30.10 -29.53
C ASP A 72 31.55 30.97 -30.78
N LEU A 73 32.79 31.41 -31.04
CA LEU A 73 33.15 32.21 -32.23
C LEU A 73 33.01 31.38 -33.53
N PRO A 74 32.62 31.99 -34.66
CA PRO A 74 32.43 31.28 -35.92
C PRO A 74 33.77 30.77 -36.49
N PRO A 75 33.78 29.67 -37.27
CA PRO A 75 35.03 29.00 -37.65
C PRO A 75 35.85 29.87 -38.61
N LEU A 76 37.05 30.26 -38.16
CA LEU A 76 38.08 30.83 -39.02
C LEU A 76 38.84 29.72 -39.73
N THR A 77 39.14 29.98 -40.99
CA THR A 77 39.86 29.09 -41.90
C THR A 77 41.37 29.12 -41.65
N ARG A 78 42.00 27.97 -41.97
CA ARG A 78 43.40 27.74 -42.38
C ARG A 78 44.51 27.50 -41.34
N THR A 79 45.25 26.42 -41.68
CA THR A 79 46.71 26.21 -41.69
C THR A 79 47.49 25.94 -40.40
N ASP A 80 48.10 24.75 -40.42
CA ASP A 80 49.51 24.44 -40.14
C ASP A 80 50.14 24.62 -38.75
N THR A 81 50.49 23.45 -38.20
CA THR A 81 51.80 23.08 -37.64
C THR A 81 52.26 23.56 -36.24
N HIS A 82 52.57 22.53 -35.44
CA HIS A 82 53.78 22.34 -34.63
C HIS A 82 53.93 22.87 -33.20
N LYS A 83 54.42 21.91 -32.37
CA LYS A 83 55.23 21.98 -31.12
C LYS A 83 54.48 22.34 -29.83
N ARG A 84 54.94 21.95 -28.62
CA ARG A 84 55.69 20.84 -27.98
C ARG A 84 55.93 21.35 -26.55
N ASN A 85 55.87 20.47 -25.54
CA ASN A 85 56.42 20.61 -24.17
C ASN A 85 55.80 21.70 -23.27
N GLY A 86 55.71 21.56 -21.95
CA GLY A 86 56.05 20.52 -20.98
C GLY A 86 56.17 21.15 -19.57
N LEU A 87 56.29 20.28 -18.55
CA LEU A 87 56.71 20.54 -17.14
C LEU A 87 55.66 21.19 -16.20
N ASN A 88 55.67 21.03 -14.86
CA ASN A 88 56.07 20.02 -13.88
C ASN A 88 55.81 20.63 -12.47
N GLY A 89 55.60 19.80 -11.44
CA GLY A 89 55.83 20.11 -10.01
C GLY A 89 54.56 20.27 -9.14
N LYS A 90 54.26 19.53 -8.07
CA LYS A 90 54.93 18.93 -6.87
C LYS A 90 54.69 19.70 -5.55
N HIS A 91 54.32 18.90 -4.52
CA HIS A 91 54.51 19.06 -3.05
C HIS A 91 53.57 20.03 -2.27
N SER A 92 53.15 19.82 -1.02
CA SER A 92 53.44 18.82 0.05
C SER A 92 52.48 18.98 1.26
N ASN A 93 52.48 17.95 2.13
CA ASN A 93 51.78 17.77 3.43
C ASN A 93 52.06 18.79 4.55
N GLY A 94 51.21 18.75 5.59
CA GLY A 94 51.52 19.17 6.97
C GLY A 94 50.48 18.63 7.99
N ASP A 95 50.96 18.01 9.05
CA ASP A 95 50.27 17.31 10.16
C ASP A 95 50.65 17.97 11.51
N SER A 96 49.77 17.93 12.53
CA SER A 96 50.11 18.01 13.98
C SER A 96 48.89 17.95 14.92
N GLY A 97 48.93 17.05 15.93
CA GLY A 97 48.10 17.03 17.18
C GLY A 97 48.52 18.10 18.21
N LEU A 98 48.03 18.25 19.45
CA LEU A 98 47.33 17.42 20.46
C LEU A 98 46.80 18.36 21.61
N ALA A 99 45.82 17.89 22.41
CA ALA A 99 45.58 18.13 23.86
C ALA A 99 44.39 18.99 24.37
N THR A 100 43.37 18.25 24.85
CA THR A 100 42.46 18.37 26.03
C THR A 100 42.29 19.67 26.86
N LEU A 101 41.03 20.03 27.11
CA LEU A 101 40.47 20.44 28.42
C LEU A 101 38.93 20.27 28.45
N GLU A 102 38.41 19.76 29.57
CA GLU A 102 37.02 19.38 29.85
C GLU A 102 36.11 20.57 30.20
N SER A 103 34.82 20.51 29.84
CA SER A 103 33.71 20.99 30.68
C SER A 103 32.36 20.41 30.21
N GLN A 104 31.52 20.09 31.19
CA GLN A 104 30.27 19.35 31.15
C GLN A 104 29.07 20.15 30.62
N ASN A 105 28.18 19.50 29.85
CA ASN A 105 26.73 19.33 30.11
C ASN A 105 25.89 19.15 28.84
N GLY A 106 24.92 18.21 28.89
CA GLY A 106 23.76 18.18 27.99
C GLY A 106 23.66 17.02 27.00
N ARG A 107 23.67 15.77 27.49
CA ARG A 107 23.35 14.57 26.69
C ARG A 107 21.91 14.63 26.14
N LYS A 108 21.74 14.75 24.83
CA LYS A 108 20.58 14.22 24.10
C LYS A 108 20.67 12.68 24.16
N ARG A 109 19.72 12.06 24.87
CA ARG A 109 19.50 10.61 24.85
C ARG A 109 18.24 10.34 24.04
N ASP A 110 18.38 9.53 23.01
CA ASP A 110 17.27 8.85 22.35
C ASP A 110 16.46 8.07 23.37
N ALA A 111 15.15 8.30 23.39
CA ALA A 111 14.15 7.59 24.17
C ALA A 111 12.96 7.34 23.23
N GLY A 112 12.34 6.16 23.12
CA GLY A 112 12.59 4.88 23.77
C GLY A 112 11.89 3.76 22.98
N LEU A 113 12.47 2.56 23.06
CA LEU A 113 11.89 1.28 22.63
C LEU A 113 12.15 0.19 23.69
N ASP A 114 12.40 0.63 24.92
CA ASP A 114 12.52 -0.23 26.09
C ASP A 114 11.27 -0.06 26.96
N ASP A 115 10.23 -0.84 26.68
CA ASP A 115 9.23 -1.24 27.69
C ASP A 115 8.48 -2.52 27.32
N LEU A 116 9.23 -3.47 26.76
CA LEU A 116 8.81 -4.87 26.67
C LEU A 116 9.98 -5.78 27.04
N LYS A 117 10.41 -5.77 28.31
CA LYS A 117 11.27 -6.85 28.80
C LYS A 117 10.87 -7.43 30.17
N ILE A 118 10.25 -8.61 30.07
CA ILE A 118 10.72 -9.85 30.71
C ILE A 118 10.56 -9.98 32.23
N ALA A 119 9.67 -10.89 32.64
CA ALA A 119 9.92 -11.70 33.82
C ALA A 119 10.15 -13.21 33.52
N HIS A 120 10.07 -13.68 32.26
CA HIS A 120 10.27 -15.12 32.00
C HIS A 120 10.96 -15.54 30.69
N ALA A 121 11.69 -14.65 30.01
CA ALA A 121 12.31 -14.99 28.72
C ALA A 121 13.80 -14.69 28.56
N MET A 122 14.51 -14.22 29.59
CA MET A 122 15.97 -14.02 29.54
C MET A 122 16.78 -15.30 29.81
N LYS A 123 16.13 -16.43 30.12
CA LYS A 123 16.81 -17.72 30.25
C LYS A 123 16.77 -18.59 28.99
N ALA A 124 16.00 -18.22 27.96
CA ALA A 124 15.85 -19.01 26.73
C ALA A 124 16.53 -18.43 25.48
N THR A 125 17.14 -17.23 25.56
CA THR A 125 17.82 -16.56 24.44
C THR A 125 19.32 -16.89 24.33
N GLN A 126 19.80 -17.96 24.96
CA GLN A 126 21.08 -18.53 24.58
C GLN A 126 20.90 -19.53 23.44
N VAL A 127 21.54 -19.20 22.32
CA VAL A 127 21.74 -19.99 21.10
C VAL A 127 20.66 -19.88 20.00
N SER A 128 20.47 -18.68 19.46
CA SER A 128 20.35 -18.55 18.00
C SER A 128 21.18 -17.34 17.54
N LYS A 129 22.22 -17.61 16.74
CA LYS A 129 23.03 -16.53 16.15
C LYS A 129 22.20 -15.91 15.00
N PRO A 130 21.98 -14.58 14.97
CA PRO A 130 21.34 -13.94 13.83
C PRO A 130 22.18 -14.14 12.56
N TYR A 131 21.53 -14.24 11.40
CA TYR A 131 22.25 -14.34 10.13
C TYR A 131 23.13 -13.09 9.93
N PRO A 132 24.36 -13.26 9.41
CA PRO A 132 25.20 -12.13 9.06
C PRO A 132 24.52 -11.28 7.98
N LYS A 133 24.56 -9.95 8.14
CA LYS A 133 24.07 -9.01 7.12
C LYS A 133 24.85 -9.19 5.83
N ILE A 134 24.13 -9.17 4.70
CA ILE A 134 24.72 -9.37 3.38
C ILE A 134 25.40 -8.06 2.94
N LYS A 135 26.70 -8.11 2.64
CA LYS A 135 27.42 -6.98 2.02
C LYS A 135 27.48 -7.22 0.51
N HIS A 136 26.79 -6.39 -0.27
CA HIS A 136 26.73 -6.52 -1.74
C HIS A 136 27.80 -5.67 -2.44
N GLU A 137 28.46 -6.22 -3.45
CA GLU A 137 29.31 -5.48 -4.42
C GLU A 137 28.50 -4.88 -5.59
N GLY A 138 27.23 -4.56 -5.37
CA GLY A 138 26.29 -4.19 -6.43
C GLY A 138 25.62 -5.41 -7.05
N ALA A 139 24.36 -5.27 -7.47
CA ALA A 139 23.57 -6.35 -8.04
C ALA A 139 23.94 -6.58 -9.53
N LYS A 140 25.14 -7.08 -9.80
CA LYS A 140 25.48 -7.60 -11.14
C LYS A 140 24.69 -8.88 -11.40
N TYR A 141 24.06 -8.95 -12.57
CA TYR A 141 23.35 -10.15 -13.01
C TYR A 141 24.38 -11.26 -13.24
N ILE A 142 24.30 -12.32 -12.42
CA ILE A 142 25.35 -13.36 -12.39
C ILE A 142 25.17 -14.41 -13.48
N VAL A 143 23.93 -14.70 -13.84
CA VAL A 143 23.56 -15.71 -14.83
C VAL A 143 23.71 -15.14 -16.24
N ASP A 144 24.30 -15.94 -17.12
CA ASP A 144 24.38 -15.63 -18.54
C ASP A 144 22.99 -15.48 -19.17
N TYR A 145 22.85 -14.52 -20.09
CA TYR A 145 21.56 -14.22 -20.71
C TYR A 145 21.03 -15.43 -21.49
N ASP A 146 21.86 -16.04 -22.33
CA ASP A 146 21.43 -17.14 -23.21
C ASP A 146 21.08 -18.39 -22.40
N ALA A 147 21.81 -18.67 -21.33
CA ALA A 147 21.52 -19.78 -20.42
C ALA A 147 20.13 -19.64 -19.76
N GLN A 148 19.82 -18.45 -19.24
CA GLN A 148 18.52 -18.18 -18.61
C GLN A 148 17.37 -18.21 -19.64
N THR A 149 17.57 -17.60 -20.81
CA THR A 149 16.57 -17.63 -21.89
C THR A 149 16.29 -19.04 -22.39
N ARG A 150 17.31 -19.91 -22.47
CA ARG A 150 17.13 -21.32 -22.85
C ARG A 150 16.26 -22.07 -21.84
N LEU A 151 16.48 -21.84 -20.54
CA LEU A 151 15.66 -22.46 -19.49
C LEU A 151 14.22 -21.93 -19.51
N GLU A 152 14.04 -20.61 -19.71
CA GLU A 152 12.71 -20.02 -19.90
C GLU A 152 11.96 -20.64 -21.09
N LEU A 153 12.63 -20.90 -22.22
CA LEU A 153 12.00 -21.57 -23.37
C LEU A 153 11.55 -23.00 -23.06
N MET A 154 12.31 -23.74 -22.24
CA MET A 154 11.88 -25.06 -21.77
C MET A 154 10.68 -24.96 -20.82
N HIS A 155 10.67 -23.96 -19.94
CA HIS A 155 9.56 -23.69 -19.02
C HIS A 155 8.26 -23.38 -19.77
N ARG A 156 8.32 -22.55 -20.82
CA ARG A 156 7.17 -22.26 -21.69
C ARG A 156 6.61 -23.53 -22.32
N LYS A 157 7.46 -24.40 -22.85
CA LYS A 157 7.00 -25.68 -23.41
C LYS A 157 6.25 -26.54 -22.38
N HIS A 158 6.72 -26.59 -21.14
CA HIS A 158 6.00 -27.31 -20.08
C HIS A 158 4.66 -26.64 -19.70
N GLU A 159 4.56 -25.31 -19.78
CA GLU A 159 3.31 -24.56 -19.59
C GLU A 159 2.31 -24.85 -20.71
N ASP A 160 2.76 -24.81 -21.97
CA ASP A 160 1.97 -25.18 -23.15
C ASP A 160 1.37 -26.60 -23.01
N ASP A 161 2.22 -27.59 -22.68
CA ASP A 161 1.81 -28.98 -22.47
C ASP A 161 0.76 -29.11 -21.33
N LEU A 162 0.87 -28.29 -20.27
CA LEU A 162 -0.08 -28.27 -19.16
C LEU A 162 -1.42 -27.65 -19.58
N TYR A 163 -1.37 -26.52 -20.30
CA TYR A 163 -2.58 -25.84 -20.78
C TYR A 163 -3.32 -26.64 -21.85
N GLU A 164 -2.62 -27.41 -22.69
CA GLU A 164 -3.23 -28.36 -23.61
C GLU A 164 -4.01 -29.43 -22.84
N LYS A 165 -3.39 -30.05 -21.83
CA LYS A 165 -4.07 -31.02 -20.94
C LYS A 165 -5.29 -30.41 -20.25
N PHE A 166 -5.23 -29.16 -19.80
CA PHE A 166 -6.40 -28.47 -19.24
C PHE A 166 -7.50 -28.26 -20.28
N SER A 167 -7.14 -27.92 -21.52
CA SER A 167 -8.10 -27.78 -22.61
C SER A 167 -8.83 -29.09 -22.90
N GLU A 168 -8.09 -30.19 -23.05
CA GLU A 168 -8.64 -31.53 -23.27
C GLU A 168 -9.52 -32.00 -22.10
N ALA A 169 -9.07 -31.77 -20.86
CA ALA A 169 -9.85 -32.11 -19.67
C ALA A 169 -11.16 -31.30 -19.60
N ARG A 170 -11.12 -30.01 -19.97
CA ARG A 170 -12.31 -29.16 -20.02
C ARG A 170 -13.33 -29.62 -21.05
N GLN A 171 -12.86 -30.05 -22.23
CA GLN A 171 -13.72 -30.59 -23.28
C GLN A 171 -14.38 -31.90 -22.84
N ARG A 172 -13.61 -32.82 -22.23
CA ARG A 172 -14.14 -34.08 -21.68
C ARG A 172 -15.19 -33.85 -20.59
N GLU A 173 -14.88 -33.04 -19.58
CA GLU A 173 -15.83 -32.74 -18.50
C GLU A 173 -17.09 -32.02 -19.02
N LEU A 174 -16.98 -31.21 -20.08
CA LEU A 174 -18.14 -30.57 -20.70
C LEU A 174 -19.02 -31.60 -21.43
N GLN A 175 -18.42 -32.55 -22.16
CA GLN A 175 -19.14 -33.64 -22.83
C GLN A 175 -19.85 -34.54 -21.82
N GLU A 176 -19.15 -34.97 -20.77
CA GLU A 176 -19.72 -35.76 -19.68
C GLU A 176 -20.90 -35.03 -19.00
N PHE A 177 -20.72 -33.75 -18.68
CA PHE A 177 -21.79 -32.94 -18.09
C PHE A 177 -23.01 -32.81 -19.00
N GLN A 178 -22.80 -32.61 -20.32
CA GLN A 178 -23.88 -32.53 -21.30
C GLN A 178 -24.63 -33.85 -21.41
N GLN A 179 -23.91 -34.98 -21.47
CA GLN A 179 -24.51 -36.30 -21.53
C GLN A 179 -25.31 -36.62 -20.27
N GLU A 180 -24.73 -36.43 -19.08
CA GLU A 180 -25.43 -36.64 -17.81
C GLU A 180 -26.67 -35.75 -17.69
N THR A 181 -26.56 -34.48 -18.12
CA THR A 181 -27.71 -33.57 -18.13
C THR A 181 -28.78 -34.11 -19.06
N GLN A 182 -28.43 -34.51 -20.29
CA GLN A 182 -29.40 -35.06 -21.24
C GLN A 182 -30.11 -36.30 -20.68
N GLU A 183 -29.38 -37.25 -20.10
CA GLU A 183 -29.95 -38.46 -19.50
C GLU A 183 -30.88 -38.15 -18.32
N GLU A 184 -30.55 -37.16 -17.47
CA GLU A 184 -31.42 -36.69 -16.38
C GLU A 184 -32.72 -36.07 -16.91
N TRP A 185 -32.62 -35.27 -17.98
CA TRP A 185 -33.78 -34.66 -18.64
C TRP A 185 -34.69 -35.70 -19.29
N GLU A 186 -34.12 -36.68 -19.99
CA GLU A 186 -34.87 -37.79 -20.63
C GLU A 186 -35.61 -38.64 -19.60
N LYS A 187 -34.97 -38.98 -18.46
CA LYS A 187 -35.63 -39.70 -17.36
C LYS A 187 -36.77 -38.90 -16.75
N ALA A 188 -36.57 -37.60 -16.51
CA ALA A 188 -37.59 -36.74 -15.94
C ALA A 188 -38.79 -36.56 -16.89
N LEU A 189 -38.55 -36.43 -18.20
CA LEU A 189 -39.60 -36.39 -19.23
C LEU A 189 -40.39 -37.70 -19.28
N THR A 190 -39.71 -38.84 -19.19
CA THR A 190 -40.34 -40.18 -19.19
C THR A 190 -41.22 -40.37 -17.94
N ASP A 191 -40.71 -39.99 -16.76
CA ASP A 191 -41.47 -40.05 -15.51
C ASP A 191 -42.68 -39.10 -15.50
N PHE A 192 -42.54 -37.91 -16.09
CA PHE A 192 -43.64 -36.96 -16.27
C PHE A 192 -44.72 -37.52 -17.19
N ALA A 193 -44.33 -38.07 -18.36
CA ALA A 193 -45.25 -38.70 -19.31
C ALA A 193 -46.06 -39.83 -18.66
N ARG A 194 -45.39 -40.74 -17.92
CA ARG A 194 -46.07 -41.83 -17.20
C ARG A 194 -47.12 -41.31 -16.22
N ARG A 195 -46.78 -40.30 -15.41
CA ARG A 195 -47.71 -39.77 -14.40
C ARG A 195 -48.83 -38.90 -15.00
N TYR A 196 -48.59 -38.31 -16.17
CA TYR A 196 -49.61 -37.60 -16.94
C TYR A 196 -50.65 -38.57 -17.51
N GLU A 197 -50.21 -39.73 -18.03
CA GLU A 197 -51.10 -40.81 -18.51
C GLU A 197 -51.94 -41.41 -17.38
N GLU A 198 -51.41 -41.50 -16.16
CA GLU A 198 -52.12 -41.95 -14.95
C GLU A 198 -53.17 -40.93 -14.43
N GLY A 199 -53.31 -39.75 -15.07
CA GLY A 199 -54.27 -38.71 -14.70
C GLY A 199 -53.91 -37.93 -13.43
N ASN A 200 -52.67 -38.07 -12.95
CA ASN A 200 -52.21 -37.54 -11.65
C ASN A 200 -51.63 -36.11 -11.71
N ILE A 201 -51.49 -35.48 -12.90
CA ILE A 201 -50.69 -34.25 -13.08
C ILE A 201 -51.33 -33.30 -14.12
N GLY A 202 -51.22 -31.97 -13.91
CA GLY A 202 -51.70 -30.93 -14.83
C GLY A 202 -50.58 -30.05 -15.43
N LYS A 203 -50.88 -29.24 -16.46
CA LYS A 203 -49.90 -28.44 -17.25
C LYS A 203 -48.97 -27.54 -16.42
N ASN A 204 -49.43 -26.95 -15.31
CA ASN A 204 -48.60 -26.08 -14.46
C ASN A 204 -47.40 -26.80 -13.81
N GLN A 205 -47.45 -28.13 -13.69
CA GLN A 205 -46.37 -28.92 -13.07
C GLN A 205 -45.23 -29.22 -14.06
N GLU A 206 -45.45 -29.08 -15.37
CA GLU A 206 -44.42 -29.21 -16.40
C GLU A 206 -43.38 -28.08 -16.29
N GLU A 207 -43.84 -26.84 -16.19
CA GLU A 207 -42.99 -25.66 -16.04
C GLU A 207 -42.16 -25.70 -14.74
N ASP A 208 -42.75 -26.19 -13.65
CA ASP A 208 -42.05 -26.35 -12.37
C ASP A 208 -40.93 -27.40 -12.45
N ILE A 209 -41.14 -28.51 -13.17
CA ILE A 209 -40.10 -29.53 -13.38
C ILE A 209 -38.96 -28.97 -14.24
N ILE A 210 -39.28 -28.27 -15.33
CA ILE A 210 -38.29 -27.60 -16.20
C ILE A 210 -37.45 -26.62 -15.38
N ARG A 211 -38.11 -25.81 -14.54
CA ARG A 211 -37.44 -24.84 -13.67
C ARG A 211 -36.53 -25.52 -12.65
N GLN A 212 -36.99 -26.58 -12.00
CA GLN A 212 -36.21 -27.33 -11.02
C GLN A 212 -34.97 -27.99 -11.66
N LEU A 213 -35.13 -28.63 -12.82
CA LEU A 213 -34.02 -29.24 -13.57
C LEU A 213 -33.02 -28.19 -14.05
N THR A 214 -33.49 -27.02 -14.49
CA THR A 214 -32.62 -25.90 -14.88
C THR A 214 -31.80 -25.40 -13.69
N ILE A 215 -32.43 -25.15 -12.55
CA ILE A 215 -31.73 -24.73 -11.31
C ILE A 215 -30.71 -25.80 -10.87
N LYS A 216 -31.07 -27.08 -10.95
CA LYS A 216 -30.17 -28.19 -10.59
C LYS A 216 -28.95 -28.23 -11.53
N ARG A 217 -29.18 -28.10 -12.84
CA ARG A 217 -28.12 -28.03 -13.87
C ARG A 217 -27.18 -26.86 -13.60
N ASP A 218 -27.71 -25.67 -13.37
CA ASP A 218 -26.89 -24.46 -13.14
C ASP A 218 -26.03 -24.58 -11.87
N LYS A 219 -26.61 -25.07 -10.77
CA LYS A 219 -25.86 -25.35 -9.53
C LYS A 219 -24.76 -26.39 -9.72
N LYS A 220 -25.04 -27.45 -10.48
CA LYS A 220 -24.06 -28.51 -10.79
C LYS A 220 -22.93 -27.95 -11.66
N LEU A 221 -23.26 -27.17 -12.69
CA LEU A 221 -22.29 -26.51 -13.56
C LEU A 221 -21.39 -25.54 -12.78
N GLU A 222 -21.97 -24.74 -11.88
CA GLU A 222 -21.22 -23.83 -11.01
C GLU A 222 -20.25 -24.60 -10.11
N THR A 223 -20.71 -25.71 -9.51
CA THR A 223 -19.88 -26.58 -8.66
C THR A 223 -18.72 -27.20 -9.42
N ILE A 224 -18.98 -27.75 -10.62
CA ILE A 224 -17.94 -28.35 -11.49
C ILE A 224 -16.94 -27.28 -11.91
N THR A 225 -17.43 -26.12 -12.35
CA THR A 225 -16.59 -25.00 -12.79
C THR A 225 -15.69 -24.50 -11.66
N SER A 226 -16.22 -24.39 -10.43
CA SER A 226 -15.46 -23.98 -9.25
C SER A 226 -14.35 -24.99 -8.90
N LYS A 227 -14.69 -26.29 -8.82
CA LYS A 227 -13.71 -27.35 -8.55
C LYS A 227 -12.61 -27.44 -9.61
N ARG A 228 -12.98 -27.30 -10.88
CA ARG A 228 -12.06 -27.26 -12.01
C ARG A 228 -11.06 -26.11 -11.89
N LYS A 229 -11.55 -24.88 -11.67
CA LYS A 229 -10.70 -23.70 -11.51
C LYS A 229 -9.70 -23.87 -10.37
N GLU A 230 -10.13 -24.46 -9.24
CA GLU A 230 -9.24 -24.71 -8.11
C GLU A 230 -8.14 -25.74 -8.46
N ARG A 231 -8.50 -26.83 -9.15
CA ARG A 231 -7.55 -27.86 -9.60
C ARG A 231 -6.53 -27.30 -10.60
N GLU A 232 -6.99 -26.54 -11.59
CA GLU A 232 -6.11 -25.89 -12.58
C GLU A 232 -5.13 -24.94 -11.90
N ARG A 233 -5.60 -24.10 -10.96
CA ARG A 233 -4.75 -23.20 -10.16
C ARG A 233 -3.69 -23.95 -9.34
N LEU A 234 -4.07 -25.06 -8.71
CA LEU A 234 -3.15 -25.87 -7.91
C LEU A 234 -2.02 -26.43 -8.79
N GLN A 235 -2.37 -27.03 -9.93
CA GLN A 235 -1.42 -27.63 -10.86
C GLN A 235 -0.49 -26.57 -11.49
N THR A 236 -1.02 -25.40 -11.85
CA THR A 236 -0.19 -24.28 -12.31
C THR A 236 0.78 -23.82 -11.22
N ALA A 237 0.32 -23.70 -9.97
CA ALA A 237 1.18 -23.29 -8.86
C ALA A 237 2.30 -24.30 -8.56
N GLU A 238 2.03 -25.61 -8.68
CA GLU A 238 3.04 -26.67 -8.55
C GLU A 238 4.09 -26.61 -9.66
N LEU A 239 3.66 -26.44 -10.91
CA LEU A 239 4.57 -26.26 -12.05
C LEU A 239 5.48 -25.04 -11.84
N ILE A 240 4.92 -23.91 -11.39
CA ILE A 240 5.69 -22.69 -11.13
C ILE A 240 6.69 -22.87 -9.99
N ASP A 241 6.35 -23.64 -8.95
CA ASP A 241 7.31 -23.94 -7.88
C ASP A 241 8.48 -24.78 -8.38
N GLN A 242 8.22 -25.74 -9.29
CA GLN A 242 9.28 -26.51 -9.95
C GLN A 242 10.16 -25.62 -10.83
N GLN A 243 9.56 -24.81 -11.70
CA GLN A 243 10.30 -23.87 -12.56
C GLN A 243 11.14 -22.89 -11.75
N ALA A 244 10.61 -22.38 -10.63
CA ALA A 244 11.34 -21.50 -9.73
C ALA A 244 12.56 -22.20 -9.12
N LYS A 245 12.47 -23.49 -8.78
CA LYS A 245 13.61 -24.28 -8.28
C LYS A 245 14.69 -24.45 -9.34
N GLU A 246 14.30 -24.78 -10.57
CA GLU A 246 15.22 -24.92 -11.71
C GLU A 246 15.91 -23.58 -12.04
N MET A 247 15.19 -22.46 -11.97
CA MET A 247 15.81 -21.14 -12.11
C MET A 247 16.79 -20.83 -10.99
N LEU A 248 16.44 -21.09 -9.74
CA LEU A 248 17.33 -20.86 -8.60
C LEU A 248 18.55 -21.80 -8.63
N GLU A 249 18.42 -23.00 -9.18
CA GLU A 249 19.53 -23.92 -9.49
C GLU A 249 20.53 -23.25 -10.44
N LEU A 250 20.06 -22.67 -11.54
CA LEU A 250 20.89 -21.96 -12.51
C LEU A 250 21.66 -20.80 -11.85
N PHE A 251 21.00 -20.03 -10.99
CA PHE A 251 21.66 -19.00 -10.19
C PHE A 251 22.69 -19.57 -9.21
N ARG A 252 22.44 -20.75 -8.63
CA ARG A 252 23.37 -21.40 -7.71
C ARG A 252 24.64 -21.87 -8.43
N GLN A 253 24.48 -22.47 -9.61
CA GLN A 253 25.60 -22.91 -10.45
C GLN A 253 26.46 -21.72 -10.87
N ALA A 254 25.86 -20.63 -11.38
CA ALA A 254 26.58 -19.42 -11.75
C ALA A 254 27.30 -18.74 -10.57
N ARG A 255 26.74 -18.82 -9.35
CA ARG A 255 27.41 -18.35 -8.11
C ARG A 255 28.62 -19.21 -7.76
N HIS A 256 28.52 -20.53 -7.90
CA HIS A 256 29.61 -21.45 -7.63
C HIS A 256 30.77 -21.25 -8.61
N GLU A 257 30.48 -21.13 -9.91
CA GLU A 257 31.48 -20.87 -10.96
C GLU A 257 32.27 -19.58 -10.71
N LYS A 258 31.59 -18.47 -10.39
CA LYS A 258 32.30 -17.21 -10.05
C LYS A 258 33.14 -17.31 -8.78
N GLN A 259 32.72 -18.14 -7.83
CA GLN A 259 33.46 -18.34 -6.60
C GLN A 259 34.72 -19.18 -6.84
N THR A 260 34.66 -20.20 -7.70
CA THR A 260 35.84 -20.99 -8.10
C THR A 260 36.84 -20.14 -8.90
N ASP A 261 36.37 -19.31 -9.85
CA ASP A 261 37.23 -18.40 -10.62
C ASP A 261 37.99 -17.42 -9.71
N TYR A 262 37.36 -16.96 -8.62
CA TYR A 262 37.99 -16.08 -7.65
C TYR A 262 39.14 -16.76 -6.88
N TYR A 263 38.93 -17.99 -6.42
CA TYR A 263 39.96 -18.75 -5.68
C TYR A 263 41.11 -19.24 -6.57
N GLU A 264 40.89 -19.42 -7.87
CA GLU A 264 41.97 -19.80 -8.82
C GLU A 264 42.86 -18.61 -9.23
N HIS A 265 42.45 -17.36 -8.99
CA HIS A 265 43.16 -16.17 -9.46
C HIS A 265 43.75 -15.23 -8.38
N GLU A 266 43.47 -15.42 -7.08
CA GLU A 266 44.07 -14.62 -5.98
C GLU A 266 44.66 -15.49 -4.85
N GLU A 267 45.93 -15.90 -4.96
CA GLU A 267 46.67 -16.61 -3.89
C GLU A 267 47.17 -15.69 -2.74
N THR A 268 46.91 -14.38 -2.76
CA THR A 268 47.51 -13.46 -1.76
C THR A 268 46.56 -12.36 -1.29
N SER A 269 45.56 -12.67 -0.45
CA SER A 269 45.04 -11.69 0.53
C SER A 269 44.16 -12.36 1.59
N SER A 270 44.63 -12.37 2.84
CA SER A 270 43.87 -12.81 4.01
C SER A 270 42.87 -11.73 4.44
N CYS A 271 41.71 -11.67 3.79
CA CYS A 271 40.59 -10.83 4.23
C CYS A 271 39.27 -11.61 4.12
N SER A 272 38.44 -11.48 5.16
CA SER A 272 37.14 -12.13 5.39
C SER A 272 36.30 -12.41 4.14
N ALA A 273 35.85 -13.66 3.97
CA ALA A 273 34.96 -14.10 2.91
C ALA A 273 33.76 -13.14 2.73
N PRO A 274 33.43 -12.72 1.50
CA PRO A 274 32.25 -11.90 1.25
C PRO A 274 31.01 -12.69 1.67
N SER A 275 30.13 -12.09 2.48
CA SER A 275 28.85 -12.69 2.86
C SER A 275 27.98 -12.86 1.62
N SER A 276 28.04 -14.04 1.00
CA SER A 276 27.30 -14.38 -0.22
C SER A 276 25.83 -14.68 0.06
N TYR A 277 24.94 -14.34 -0.89
CA TYR A 277 23.55 -14.78 -0.86
C TYR A 277 23.46 -16.32 -0.72
N PRO A 278 22.61 -16.87 0.15
CA PRO A 278 22.62 -18.29 0.46
C PRO A 278 22.25 -19.15 -0.76
N ALA A 279 22.94 -20.28 -0.91
CA ALA A 279 22.77 -21.21 -2.04
C ALA A 279 21.41 -21.94 -2.01
N THR A 280 20.89 -22.20 -0.81
CA THR A 280 19.59 -22.80 -0.56
C THR A 280 18.74 -21.86 0.30
N PRO A 281 17.39 -21.97 0.27
CA PRO A 281 16.52 -21.17 1.12
C PRO A 281 16.85 -21.39 2.60
N PRO A 282 17.19 -20.33 3.37
CA PRO A 282 17.45 -20.47 4.80
C PRO A 282 16.18 -20.83 5.59
N PRO A 283 16.27 -21.46 6.77
CA PRO A 283 15.09 -21.73 7.58
C PRO A 283 14.38 -20.42 8.01
N PRO A 284 13.04 -20.48 8.21
CA PRO A 284 12.24 -19.32 8.62
C PRO A 284 12.61 -18.91 10.05
N LEU A 285 13.38 -17.83 10.17
CA LEU A 285 13.75 -17.23 11.45
C LEU A 285 13.28 -15.78 11.51
N PRO A 286 12.99 -15.25 12.71
CA PRO A 286 12.70 -13.84 12.90
C PRO A 286 13.78 -12.95 12.27
N PRO A 287 13.39 -11.82 11.63
CA PRO A 287 14.35 -10.94 10.98
C PRO A 287 15.31 -10.31 11.99
N SER A 288 16.57 -10.15 11.59
CA SER A 288 17.62 -9.61 12.47
C SER A 288 17.50 -8.10 12.75
N CYS A 289 16.69 -7.38 11.97
CA CYS A 289 16.45 -5.95 12.12
C CYS A 289 15.06 -5.57 11.60
N SER A 290 14.54 -4.42 12.02
CA SER A 290 13.26 -3.93 11.50
C SER A 290 13.37 -3.38 10.07
N LYS A 291 12.23 -3.23 9.39
CA LYS A 291 12.09 -2.61 8.06
C LYS A 291 12.80 -1.26 7.99
N ARG A 292 12.67 -0.45 9.04
CA ARG A 292 13.29 0.89 9.14
C ARG A 292 14.81 0.87 9.12
N HIS A 293 15.45 -0.25 9.47
CA HIS A 293 16.89 -0.42 9.35
C HIS A 293 17.34 -0.76 7.92
N ILE A 294 16.44 -1.29 7.07
CA ILE A 294 16.70 -1.49 5.65
C ILE A 294 16.54 -0.16 4.92
N TYR A 295 15.41 0.53 5.15
CA TYR A 295 15.15 1.86 4.61
C TYR A 295 14.16 2.62 5.49
N THR A 296 14.35 3.92 5.64
CA THR A 296 13.48 4.79 6.43
C THR A 296 12.37 5.43 5.62
N ASP A 297 12.66 5.77 4.36
CA ASP A 297 11.75 6.48 3.45
C ASP A 297 11.84 5.87 2.04
N THR A 298 10.75 5.95 1.28
CA THR A 298 10.68 5.35 -0.07
C THR A 298 11.48 6.13 -1.12
N SER A 299 11.90 7.37 -0.83
CA SER A 299 12.77 8.17 -1.71
C SER A 299 14.09 7.45 -2.06
N VAL A 300 14.58 6.55 -1.21
CA VAL A 300 15.77 5.74 -1.52
C VAL A 300 15.58 4.85 -2.76
N PHE A 301 14.32 4.52 -3.09
CA PHE A 301 13.95 3.71 -4.23
C PHE A 301 13.52 4.52 -5.45
N GLU A 302 13.64 5.86 -5.43
CA GLU A 302 13.09 6.71 -6.49
C GLU A 302 13.54 6.28 -7.91
N GLN A 303 14.83 6.00 -8.09
CA GLN A 303 15.37 5.54 -9.38
C GLN A 303 14.81 4.18 -9.79
N ILE A 304 14.72 3.24 -8.85
CA ILE A 304 14.20 1.89 -9.07
C ILE A 304 12.70 1.95 -9.41
N ASP A 305 11.95 2.75 -8.68
CA ASP A 305 10.52 2.93 -8.88
C ASP A 305 10.23 3.59 -10.23
N GLN A 306 11.05 4.55 -10.67
CA GLN A 306 10.94 5.17 -12.00
C GLN A 306 11.18 4.15 -13.12
N ILE A 307 12.19 3.28 -12.99
CA ILE A 307 12.44 2.18 -13.95
C ILE A 307 11.22 1.26 -13.99
N ALA A 308 10.72 0.82 -12.84
CA ALA A 308 9.56 -0.07 -12.78
C ALA A 308 8.31 0.53 -13.42
N VAL A 309 8.05 1.83 -13.21
CA VAL A 309 6.93 2.56 -13.84
C VAL A 309 7.11 2.67 -15.35
N SER A 310 8.32 2.97 -15.82
CA SER A 310 8.63 3.06 -17.26
C SER A 310 8.46 1.70 -17.95
N VAL A 311 9.03 0.63 -17.38
CA VAL A 311 8.93 -0.73 -17.92
C VAL A 311 7.48 -1.22 -17.88
N ALA A 312 6.68 -0.80 -16.89
CA ALA A 312 5.25 -1.11 -16.84
C ALA A 312 4.45 -0.50 -18.01
N GLN A 313 4.97 0.47 -18.75
CA GLN A 313 4.35 1.01 -19.96
C GLN A 313 4.82 0.34 -21.25
N SER A 314 5.88 -0.47 -21.19
CA SER A 314 6.45 -1.17 -22.34
C SER A 314 5.87 -2.59 -22.51
N GLU A 315 5.88 -3.08 -23.75
CA GLU A 315 5.52 -4.46 -24.10
C GLU A 315 6.74 -5.37 -23.99
N VAL A 316 6.92 -5.97 -22.82
CA VAL A 316 7.94 -6.99 -22.58
C VAL A 316 7.29 -8.37 -22.58
N THR A 317 7.79 -9.26 -23.42
CA THR A 317 7.20 -10.58 -23.69
C THR A 317 7.90 -11.73 -22.98
N THR A 318 9.08 -11.50 -22.39
CA THR A 318 9.83 -12.53 -21.65
C THR A 318 10.08 -12.14 -20.21
N PHE A 319 10.10 -13.13 -19.31
CA PHE A 319 10.41 -12.93 -17.91
C PHE A 319 11.89 -12.56 -17.73
N THR A 320 12.78 -13.14 -18.53
CA THR A 320 14.21 -12.81 -18.54
C THR A 320 14.44 -11.33 -18.88
N ASP A 321 13.88 -10.84 -20.00
CA ASP A 321 14.03 -9.44 -20.40
C ASP A 321 13.42 -8.49 -19.38
N LEU A 322 12.24 -8.85 -18.86
CA LEU A 322 11.55 -8.04 -17.86
C LEU A 322 12.44 -7.86 -16.63
N ILE A 323 12.96 -8.94 -16.07
CA ILE A 323 13.72 -8.87 -14.83
C ILE A 323 15.07 -8.21 -15.03
N ARG A 324 15.77 -8.47 -16.14
CA ARG A 324 17.03 -7.80 -16.44
C ARG A 324 16.84 -6.29 -16.63
N THR A 325 15.75 -5.88 -17.28
CA THR A 325 15.42 -4.46 -17.45
C THR A 325 15.04 -3.81 -16.11
N LEU A 326 14.19 -4.46 -15.31
CA LEU A 326 13.78 -3.96 -13.99
C LEU A 326 14.96 -3.82 -13.02
N THR A 327 15.94 -4.73 -13.11
CA THR A 327 17.05 -4.81 -12.16
C THR A 327 18.34 -4.17 -12.66
N ALA A 328 18.35 -3.56 -13.84
CA ALA A 328 19.55 -2.97 -14.45
C ALA A 328 20.24 -1.91 -13.56
N GLY A 329 19.46 -1.15 -12.78
CA GLY A 329 19.97 -0.14 -11.84
C GLY A 329 20.08 -0.61 -10.38
N ALA A 330 19.78 -1.88 -10.10
CA ALA A 330 19.76 -2.41 -8.74
C ALA A 330 21.17 -2.47 -8.15
N ARG A 331 21.30 -2.11 -6.87
CA ARG A 331 22.56 -2.17 -6.12
C ARG A 331 22.51 -3.25 -5.03
N SER A 332 21.32 -3.68 -4.65
CA SER A 332 21.08 -4.69 -3.64
C SER A 332 19.97 -5.65 -4.08
N ASP A 333 19.83 -6.78 -3.38
CA ASP A 333 18.69 -7.67 -3.58
C ASP A 333 17.37 -7.03 -3.12
N VAL A 334 17.43 -6.07 -2.18
CA VAL A 334 16.27 -5.24 -1.80
C VAL A 334 15.79 -4.42 -2.99
N ASP A 335 16.69 -3.80 -3.76
CA ASP A 335 16.33 -3.04 -4.97
C ASP A 335 15.68 -3.93 -6.04
N LYS A 336 16.19 -5.17 -6.21
CA LYS A 336 15.58 -6.13 -7.16
C LYS A 336 14.15 -6.48 -6.74
N ALA A 337 13.96 -6.86 -5.48
CA ALA A 337 12.64 -7.18 -4.95
C ALA A 337 11.71 -5.95 -5.01
N ARG A 338 12.25 -4.75 -4.78
CA ARG A 338 11.52 -3.49 -4.90
C ARG A 338 11.06 -3.23 -6.33
N ALA A 339 11.94 -3.40 -7.32
CA ALA A 339 11.62 -3.22 -8.72
C ALA A 339 10.47 -4.16 -9.16
N ILE A 340 10.54 -5.43 -8.75
CA ILE A 340 9.49 -6.43 -8.99
C ILE A 340 8.18 -6.01 -8.32
N TYR A 341 8.22 -5.70 -7.02
CA TYR A 341 7.05 -5.27 -6.25
C TYR A 341 6.39 -4.04 -6.88
N ARG A 342 7.20 -3.03 -7.27
CA ARG A 342 6.70 -1.80 -7.86
C ARG A 342 6.11 -2.06 -9.24
N TRP A 343 6.76 -2.85 -10.09
CA TRP A 343 6.24 -3.18 -11.41
C TRP A 343 4.88 -3.86 -11.33
N ILE A 344 4.69 -4.80 -10.39
CA ILE A 344 3.39 -5.44 -10.16
C ILE A 344 2.35 -4.41 -9.65
N THR A 345 2.70 -3.60 -8.66
CA THR A 345 1.74 -2.70 -7.98
C THR A 345 1.34 -1.46 -8.80
N VAL A 346 2.09 -1.11 -9.84
CA VAL A 346 1.70 -0.03 -10.78
C VAL A 346 0.63 -0.49 -11.76
N LYS A 347 0.50 -1.80 -12.02
CA LYS A 347 -0.42 -2.35 -13.01
C LYS A 347 -1.86 -2.32 -12.51
N ASN A 348 -2.70 -1.50 -13.14
CA ASN A 348 -4.12 -1.41 -12.78
C ASN A 348 -4.97 -2.49 -13.44
N LEU A 349 -5.12 -3.65 -12.81
CA LEU A 349 -5.98 -4.70 -13.37
C LEU A 349 -7.45 -4.26 -13.54
N ASN A 350 -7.95 -3.29 -12.78
CA ASN A 350 -9.32 -2.78 -12.94
C ASN A 350 -9.48 -1.96 -14.23
N VAL A 351 -8.43 -1.28 -14.69
CA VAL A 351 -8.44 -0.41 -15.89
C VAL A 351 -7.88 -1.12 -17.12
N MET A 352 -6.88 -1.98 -16.95
CA MET A 352 -6.20 -2.66 -18.05
C MET A 352 -7.17 -3.50 -18.86
N VAL A 353 -7.22 -3.27 -20.16
CA VAL A 353 -7.90 -4.15 -21.12
C VAL A 353 -6.82 -5.08 -21.67
N PHE A 354 -7.14 -6.37 -21.70
CA PHE A 354 -6.25 -7.39 -22.25
C PHE A 354 -6.88 -7.95 -23.51
N ASP A 355 -6.08 -8.09 -24.55
CA ASP A 355 -6.52 -8.74 -25.79
C ASP A 355 -6.85 -10.22 -25.54
N ASN A 356 -7.75 -10.76 -26.35
CA ASN A 356 -8.16 -12.16 -26.26
C ASN A 356 -7.07 -13.12 -26.74
N ASP A 357 -6.21 -12.67 -27.66
CA ASP A 357 -5.13 -13.45 -28.28
C ASP A 357 -3.78 -13.26 -27.56
N LEU A 358 -3.80 -12.66 -26.37
CA LEU A 358 -2.60 -12.44 -25.59
C LEU A 358 -2.01 -13.79 -25.14
N ASP A 359 -0.73 -13.99 -25.46
CA ASP A 359 0.04 -15.14 -25.02
C ASP A 359 0.07 -15.21 -23.47
N LYS A 360 -0.38 -16.35 -22.94
CA LYS A 360 -0.56 -16.61 -21.51
C LYS A 360 0.78 -16.70 -20.78
N ASP A 361 1.85 -17.02 -21.50
CA ASP A 361 3.17 -17.28 -20.93
C ASP A 361 4.02 -16.00 -20.83
N THR A 362 3.42 -14.86 -21.16
CA THR A 362 4.04 -13.55 -20.99
C THR A 362 3.74 -12.98 -19.60
N PRO A 363 4.55 -12.04 -19.09
CA PRO A 363 4.21 -11.29 -17.89
C PRO A 363 2.84 -10.60 -17.97
N MET A 364 2.40 -10.18 -19.16
CA MET A 364 1.06 -9.63 -19.38
C MET A 364 -0.02 -10.73 -19.34
N GLY A 365 0.28 -11.93 -19.84
CA GLY A 365 -0.53 -13.14 -19.75
C GLY A 365 -0.87 -13.51 -18.31
N LEU A 366 0.13 -13.49 -17.41
CA LEU A 366 -0.10 -13.72 -15.99
C LEU A 366 -0.93 -12.61 -15.34
N LEU A 367 -0.69 -11.34 -15.67
CA LEU A 367 -1.53 -10.23 -15.17
C LEU A 367 -2.98 -10.34 -15.65
N ARG A 368 -3.20 -10.74 -16.91
CA ARG A 368 -4.52 -11.09 -17.45
C ARG A 368 -5.13 -12.22 -16.64
N GLY A 369 -4.35 -13.26 -16.36
CA GLY A 369 -4.76 -14.38 -15.51
C GLY A 369 -5.19 -13.93 -14.11
N ILE A 370 -4.47 -12.98 -13.49
CA ILE A 370 -4.85 -12.44 -12.17
C ILE A 370 -6.18 -11.68 -12.26
N LYS A 371 -6.37 -10.87 -13.32
CA LYS A 371 -7.63 -10.12 -13.53
C LYS A 371 -8.84 -11.04 -13.62
N TYR A 372 -8.70 -12.16 -14.34
CA TYR A 372 -9.79 -13.12 -14.54
C TYR A 372 -9.78 -14.29 -13.54
N GLY A 373 -8.88 -14.24 -12.55
CA GLY A 373 -8.79 -15.21 -11.47
C GLY A 373 -8.30 -16.60 -11.88
N THR A 374 -7.49 -16.73 -12.93
CA THR A 374 -6.77 -17.99 -13.22
C THR A 374 -5.38 -18.01 -12.58
N GLU A 375 -4.82 -16.84 -12.29
CA GLU A 375 -3.51 -16.67 -11.66
C GLU A 375 -3.61 -15.83 -10.37
N SER A 376 -2.52 -15.75 -9.61
CA SER A 376 -2.46 -14.97 -8.38
C SER A 376 -1.22 -14.09 -8.28
N TYR A 377 -1.33 -12.98 -7.53
CA TYR A 377 -0.22 -12.06 -7.29
C TYR A 377 1.00 -12.74 -6.64
N HIS A 378 0.77 -13.68 -5.72
CA HIS A 378 1.86 -14.33 -4.99
C HIS A 378 2.64 -15.34 -5.85
N VAL A 379 1.96 -15.95 -6.82
CA VAL A 379 2.58 -16.82 -7.83
C VAL A 379 3.44 -15.99 -8.78
N LEU A 380 2.91 -14.88 -9.31
CA LEU A 380 3.66 -13.95 -10.17
C LEU A 380 4.90 -13.39 -9.44
N PHE A 381 4.75 -12.91 -8.21
CA PHE A 381 5.87 -12.38 -7.45
C PHE A 381 6.96 -13.43 -7.19
N LYS A 382 6.58 -14.67 -6.84
CA LYS A 382 7.53 -15.78 -6.68
C LYS A 382 8.26 -16.10 -7.98
N ARG A 383 7.54 -16.21 -9.10
CA ARG A 383 8.13 -16.47 -10.43
C ARG A 383 9.16 -15.38 -10.76
N LEU A 384 8.79 -14.10 -10.66
CA LEU A 384 9.69 -12.98 -10.90
C LEU A 384 10.90 -12.95 -9.96
N CYS A 385 10.73 -13.30 -8.68
CA CYS A 385 11.85 -13.45 -7.73
C CYS A 385 12.84 -14.53 -8.16
N SER A 386 12.36 -15.68 -8.64
CA SER A 386 13.24 -16.76 -9.11
C SER A 386 14.10 -16.34 -10.30
N TYR A 387 13.53 -15.56 -11.23
CA TYR A 387 14.26 -14.95 -12.34
C TYR A 387 15.25 -13.87 -11.87
N ALA A 388 15.08 -13.29 -10.68
CA ALA A 388 16.05 -12.36 -10.08
C ALA A 388 17.11 -13.05 -9.20
N GLY A 389 17.02 -14.39 -9.06
CA GLY A 389 17.89 -15.18 -8.19
C GLY A 389 17.57 -15.04 -6.71
N LEU A 390 16.34 -14.65 -6.36
CA LEU A 390 15.88 -14.41 -4.99
C LEU A 390 15.04 -15.59 -4.48
N HIS A 391 15.38 -16.08 -3.29
CA HIS A 391 14.56 -17.06 -2.58
C HIS A 391 13.24 -16.42 -2.14
N CYS A 392 12.13 -16.98 -2.62
CA CYS A 392 10.79 -16.52 -2.33
C CYS A 392 9.87 -17.70 -2.01
N MET A 393 9.27 -17.64 -0.83
CA MET A 393 8.36 -18.65 -0.28
C MET A 393 6.92 -18.15 -0.36
N VAL A 394 5.99 -19.07 -0.61
CA VAL A 394 4.55 -18.79 -0.66
C VAL A 394 3.95 -19.29 0.66
N ILE A 395 3.36 -18.37 1.41
CA ILE A 395 2.85 -18.60 2.75
C ILE A 395 1.33 -18.64 2.70
N LYS A 396 0.74 -19.74 3.16
CA LYS A 396 -0.71 -19.92 3.25
C LYS A 396 -1.16 -19.67 4.70
N GLY A 397 -2.34 -19.08 4.86
CA GLY A 397 -2.87 -18.79 6.19
C GLY A 397 -4.24 -18.13 6.15
N TYR A 398 -4.51 -17.33 7.18
CA TYR A 398 -5.72 -16.55 7.33
C TYR A 398 -5.40 -15.06 7.29
N SER A 399 -6.37 -14.24 6.90
CA SER A 399 -6.22 -12.78 6.98
C SER A 399 -7.51 -12.08 7.37
N LYS A 400 -7.41 -10.95 8.06
CA LYS A 400 -8.54 -10.06 8.37
C LYS A 400 -8.94 -9.22 7.14
N SER A 401 -9.31 -9.92 6.07
CA SER A 401 -9.58 -9.37 4.73
C SER A 401 -10.97 -8.71 4.64
N ALA A 402 -11.44 -8.40 3.42
CA ALA A 402 -12.73 -7.77 3.21
C ALA A 402 -13.87 -8.64 3.78
N GLY A 403 -14.76 -8.02 4.56
CA GLY A 403 -15.87 -8.72 5.24
C GLY A 403 -15.54 -9.23 6.64
N TYR A 404 -14.26 -9.27 7.05
CA TYR A 404 -13.91 -9.58 8.44
C TYR A 404 -14.34 -8.45 9.37
N GLN A 405 -14.91 -8.81 10.52
CA GLN A 405 -15.24 -7.90 11.61
C GLN A 405 -14.63 -8.41 12.93
N PRO A 406 -14.27 -7.51 13.87
CA PRO A 406 -13.67 -7.89 15.14
C PRO A 406 -14.51 -8.90 15.93
N GLY A 407 -13.90 -10.01 16.34
CA GLY A 407 -14.56 -11.08 17.10
C GLY A 407 -15.15 -12.21 16.24
N ILE A 408 -15.00 -12.18 14.92
CA ILE A 408 -15.27 -13.34 14.05
C ILE A 408 -14.12 -14.35 14.17
N HIS A 409 -14.46 -15.63 14.33
CA HIS A 409 -13.53 -16.75 14.39
C HIS A 409 -13.22 -17.31 12.99
N PHE A 410 -12.04 -17.89 12.82
CA PHE A 410 -11.57 -18.49 11.56
C PHE A 410 -11.88 -19.98 11.47
N GLU A 411 -13.16 -20.32 11.30
CA GLU A 411 -13.63 -21.71 11.31
C GLU A 411 -13.59 -22.40 9.93
N ASP A 412 -13.64 -21.62 8.85
CA ASP A 412 -13.79 -22.12 7.47
C ASP A 412 -12.79 -21.47 6.49
N SER A 413 -13.01 -21.66 5.20
CA SER A 413 -12.14 -21.15 4.15
C SER A 413 -12.38 -19.68 3.77
N ARG A 414 -13.38 -18.98 4.34
CA ARG A 414 -13.81 -17.63 3.90
C ARG A 414 -12.69 -16.60 3.93
N PHE A 415 -11.79 -16.73 4.92
CA PHE A 415 -10.69 -15.79 5.11
C PHE A 415 -9.31 -16.38 4.83
N ARG A 416 -9.27 -17.53 4.14
CA ARG A 416 -8.02 -18.11 3.66
C ARG A 416 -7.35 -17.18 2.68
N ASN A 417 -6.03 -17.04 2.82
CA ASN A 417 -5.27 -16.13 2.00
C ASN A 417 -3.81 -16.61 1.88
N THR A 418 -3.11 -16.04 0.91
CA THR A 418 -1.75 -16.43 0.55
C THR A 418 -0.92 -15.18 0.23
N TRP A 419 0.33 -15.15 0.70
CA TRP A 419 1.29 -14.06 0.50
C TRP A 419 2.70 -14.62 0.31
N ASN A 420 3.70 -13.74 0.20
CA ASN A 420 5.08 -14.14 0.03
C ASN A 420 5.95 -13.75 1.23
N ALA A 421 7.00 -14.54 1.44
CA ALA A 421 8.19 -14.15 2.19
C ALA A 421 9.41 -14.24 1.26
N VAL A 422 10.22 -13.19 1.18
CA VAL A 422 11.42 -13.13 0.33
C VAL A 422 12.65 -12.91 1.20
N PHE A 423 13.76 -13.60 0.90
CA PHE A 423 14.99 -13.48 1.68
C PHE A 423 15.82 -12.30 1.20
N LEU A 424 15.91 -11.24 2.01
CA LEU A 424 16.53 -9.96 1.72
C LEU A 424 17.36 -9.47 2.92
N ASP A 425 18.53 -8.90 2.66
CA ASP A 425 19.44 -8.37 3.70
C ASP A 425 19.67 -9.34 4.87
N GLY A 426 19.84 -10.63 4.55
CA GLY A 426 20.10 -11.68 5.53
C GLY A 426 18.88 -12.14 6.34
N SER A 427 17.65 -11.79 5.96
CA SER A 427 16.44 -12.21 6.69
C SER A 427 15.23 -12.41 5.79
N TRP A 428 14.26 -13.22 6.22
CA TRP A 428 12.97 -13.34 5.56
C TRP A 428 12.13 -12.08 5.78
N ARG A 429 11.53 -11.56 4.71
CA ARG A 429 10.71 -10.33 4.70
C ARG A 429 9.36 -10.58 4.03
N PHE A 430 8.27 -10.16 4.67
CA PHE A 430 6.94 -10.30 4.08
C PHE A 430 6.73 -9.35 2.91
N VAL A 431 6.09 -9.85 1.86
CA VAL A 431 5.62 -9.07 0.71
C VAL A 431 4.20 -9.51 0.37
N GLN A 432 3.29 -8.55 0.25
CA GLN A 432 1.90 -8.80 -0.16
C GLN A 432 1.49 -7.86 -1.29
N CYS A 433 1.76 -8.29 -2.53
CA CYS A 433 1.48 -7.52 -3.73
C CYS A 433 -0.01 -7.21 -3.93
N ASN A 434 -0.93 -8.10 -3.54
CA ASN A 434 -2.36 -7.83 -3.72
C ASN A 434 -2.84 -6.67 -2.84
N TRP A 435 -2.36 -6.55 -1.61
CA TRP A 435 -2.69 -5.40 -0.75
C TRP A 435 -1.93 -4.15 -1.17
N GLY A 436 -0.67 -4.30 -1.58
CA GLY A 436 0.15 -3.21 -2.10
C GLY A 436 -0.38 -2.57 -3.39
N ALA A 437 -1.00 -3.37 -4.27
CA ALA A 437 -1.59 -2.93 -5.53
C ALA A 437 -3.03 -2.42 -5.39
N ARG A 438 -3.69 -2.73 -4.27
CA ARG A 438 -5.03 -2.21 -4.00
C ARG A 438 -4.92 -0.73 -3.68
N HIS A 439 -5.55 0.06 -4.54
CA HIS A 439 -5.92 1.43 -4.21
C HIS A 439 -6.59 1.43 -2.84
N LEU A 440 -6.25 2.41 -2.00
CA LEU A 440 -7.01 2.75 -0.80
C LEU A 440 -8.37 3.34 -1.21
N VAL A 441 -9.16 2.62 -2.01
CA VAL A 441 -10.57 2.90 -2.27
C VAL A 441 -11.35 2.26 -1.13
N ASN A 442 -12.15 3.09 -0.48
CA ASN A 442 -13.04 2.66 0.58
C ASN A 442 -13.93 1.51 0.11
N ALA A 443 -14.19 0.57 1.02
CA ALA A 443 -15.34 -0.31 0.87
C ALA A 443 -16.61 0.57 0.83
N LYS A 444 -17.44 0.36 -0.21
CA LYS A 444 -18.70 1.06 -0.51
C LYS A 444 -18.56 2.50 -1.04
N GLU A 445 -17.94 2.68 -2.22
CA GLU A 445 -18.42 3.72 -3.14
C GLU A 445 -19.50 3.09 -4.04
N GLY A 446 -20.75 3.50 -3.83
CA GLY A 446 -21.86 3.18 -4.72
C GLY A 446 -21.59 3.71 -6.13
N ALA A 447 -22.22 3.06 -7.11
CA ALA A 447 -22.02 3.19 -8.56
C ALA A 447 -22.33 4.58 -9.18
N ARG A 448 -21.88 5.71 -8.60
CA ARG A 448 -22.16 7.07 -9.11
C ARG A 448 -20.97 8.02 -9.26
N ALA A 449 -19.74 7.57 -9.01
CA ALA A 449 -18.54 8.39 -9.29
C ALA A 449 -17.98 8.10 -10.69
N GLN A 450 -18.79 8.25 -11.73
CA GLN A 450 -18.31 8.47 -13.10
C GLN A 450 -18.58 9.93 -13.46
N PHE A 451 -17.60 10.58 -14.07
CA PHE A 451 -17.62 11.97 -14.57
C PHE A 451 -17.31 13.09 -13.56
N VAL A 452 -16.04 13.19 -13.12
CA VAL A 452 -15.24 14.43 -13.28
C VAL A 452 -13.76 14.04 -13.33
N SER A 453 -13.19 13.94 -14.53
CA SER A 453 -11.75 13.89 -14.74
C SER A 453 -11.18 15.31 -14.61
N ARG A 454 -10.54 15.61 -13.48
CA ARG A 454 -9.48 16.64 -13.45
C ARG A 454 -8.15 15.92 -13.53
N GLU A 455 -7.46 16.12 -14.65
CA GLU A 455 -6.07 15.75 -14.87
C GLU A 455 -5.23 16.30 -13.71
N GLY A 456 -4.67 15.40 -12.87
CA GLY A 456 -3.70 15.77 -11.84
C GLY A 456 -3.75 15.06 -10.49
N SER A 457 -4.82 14.32 -10.12
CA SER A 457 -4.96 13.84 -8.72
C SER A 457 -5.46 12.40 -8.51
N LEU A 458 -5.28 11.52 -9.50
CA LEU A 458 -5.24 10.07 -9.24
C LEU A 458 -3.77 9.65 -9.25
N ARG A 459 -3.00 10.15 -8.27
CA ARG A 459 -1.69 9.56 -7.97
C ARG A 459 -1.95 8.10 -7.63
N TYR A 460 -1.36 7.23 -8.42
CA TYR A 460 -1.40 5.79 -8.25
C TYR A 460 -0.62 5.43 -6.96
N GLU A 461 -1.25 5.64 -5.80
CA GLU A 461 -0.66 5.37 -4.48
C GLU A 461 -0.73 3.86 -4.22
N TYR A 462 0.39 3.19 -4.44
CA TYR A 462 0.63 1.87 -3.87
C TYR A 462 0.81 1.99 -2.36
N ASP A 463 0.60 0.88 -1.65
CA ASP A 463 0.82 0.84 -0.21
C ASP A 463 2.16 0.18 0.13
N ASP A 464 3.17 1.01 0.44
CA ASP A 464 4.51 0.54 0.82
C ASP A 464 4.51 -0.34 2.08
N HIS A 465 3.50 -0.23 2.95
CA HIS A 465 3.42 -1.03 4.17
C HIS A 465 3.59 -2.52 3.88
N TYR A 466 3.05 -3.02 2.75
CA TYR A 466 3.09 -4.42 2.34
C TYR A 466 4.37 -4.85 1.60
N PHE A 467 5.41 -4.00 1.57
CA PHE A 467 6.75 -4.37 1.14
C PHE A 467 7.68 -4.40 2.37
N CYS A 468 8.29 -5.56 2.62
CA CYS A 468 9.17 -5.81 3.76
C CYS A 468 8.53 -5.50 5.12
N THR A 469 7.22 -5.76 5.29
CA THR A 469 6.50 -5.50 6.55
C THR A 469 7.15 -6.26 7.71
N ASP A 470 7.31 -5.58 8.85
CA ASP A 470 7.83 -6.22 10.05
C ASP A 470 6.81 -7.24 10.60
N PRO A 471 7.24 -8.42 11.07
CA PRO A 471 6.34 -9.46 11.56
C PRO A 471 5.37 -9.00 12.66
N GLU A 472 5.84 -8.11 13.54
CA GLU A 472 5.06 -7.54 14.64
C GLU A 472 3.90 -6.65 14.16
N GLU A 473 4.03 -6.04 12.98
CA GLU A 473 2.95 -5.28 12.34
C GLU A 473 2.09 -6.20 11.45
N PHE A 474 2.73 -7.09 10.69
CA PHE A 474 2.07 -7.97 9.73
C PHE A 474 1.09 -8.95 10.39
N ILE A 475 1.42 -9.45 11.59
CA ILE A 475 0.59 -10.40 12.35
C ILE A 475 -0.78 -9.84 12.74
N TYR A 476 -0.96 -8.51 12.76
CA TYR A 476 -2.28 -7.94 13.05
C TYR A 476 -3.31 -8.25 11.95
N GLU A 477 -2.86 -8.41 10.70
CA GLU A 477 -3.73 -8.63 9.54
C GLU A 477 -3.60 -10.04 8.95
N PHE A 478 -2.44 -10.70 9.06
CA PHE A 478 -2.17 -12.00 8.44
C PHE A 478 -1.62 -13.02 9.43
N PHE A 479 -2.25 -14.18 9.50
CA PHE A 479 -1.85 -15.31 10.35
C PHE A 479 -1.41 -16.50 9.50
N PRO A 480 -0.10 -16.80 9.41
CA PRO A 480 0.41 -18.00 8.76
C PRO A 480 -0.14 -19.28 9.39
N GLN A 481 -0.49 -20.26 8.57
CA GLN A 481 -0.92 -21.59 9.04
C GLN A 481 0.22 -22.34 9.72
N GLU A 482 1.44 -22.19 9.20
CA GLU A 482 2.66 -22.79 9.76
C GLU A 482 3.29 -21.79 10.74
N SER A 483 3.45 -22.21 12.01
CA SER A 483 3.83 -21.30 13.09
C SER A 483 5.21 -20.63 12.92
N GLU A 484 6.15 -21.32 12.29
CA GLU A 484 7.50 -20.80 11.99
C GLU A 484 7.48 -19.62 11.01
N TRP A 485 6.50 -19.60 10.10
CA TRP A 485 6.30 -18.53 9.13
C TRP A 485 5.64 -17.29 9.71
N GLN A 486 5.35 -17.26 11.01
CA GLN A 486 5.04 -16.01 11.70
C GLN A 486 6.25 -15.09 11.79
N LEU A 487 7.47 -15.65 11.75
CA LEU A 487 8.72 -14.91 11.90
C LEU A 487 8.78 -14.04 13.17
N LEU A 488 7.93 -14.37 14.16
CA LEU A 488 7.93 -13.74 15.46
C LEU A 488 8.88 -14.48 16.40
N PRO A 489 9.62 -13.77 17.26
CA PRO A 489 10.42 -14.42 18.31
C PRO A 489 9.58 -15.32 19.23
N ARG A 490 8.30 -14.98 19.40
CA ARG A 490 7.31 -15.81 20.08
C ARG A 490 6.04 -15.89 19.22
N PRO A 491 5.86 -16.99 18.48
CA PRO A 491 4.65 -17.20 17.71
C PRO A 491 3.40 -17.18 18.60
N ILE A 492 2.30 -16.67 18.05
CA ILE A 492 0.99 -16.64 18.68
C ILE A 492 0.09 -17.76 18.13
N THR A 493 -0.90 -18.14 18.91
CA THR A 493 -1.96 -19.07 18.49
C THR A 493 -3.02 -18.37 17.64
N LEU A 494 -3.80 -19.15 16.88
CA LEU A 494 -4.93 -18.61 16.10
C LEU A 494 -5.93 -17.85 17.00
N ARG A 495 -6.21 -18.37 18.20
CA ARG A 495 -7.10 -17.71 19.18
C ARG A 495 -6.56 -16.35 19.63
N GLN A 496 -5.25 -16.22 19.80
CA GLN A 496 -4.63 -14.93 20.13
C GLN A 496 -4.69 -13.96 18.94
N PHE A 497 -4.51 -14.44 17.70
CA PHE A 497 -4.67 -13.63 16.50
C PHE A 497 -6.11 -13.08 16.34
N GLU A 498 -7.12 -13.90 16.62
CA GLU A 498 -8.54 -13.50 16.64
C GLU A 498 -8.82 -12.42 17.68
N GLN A 499 -8.09 -12.43 18.80
CA GLN A 499 -8.18 -11.42 19.85
C GLN A 499 -7.44 -10.13 19.51
N LEU A 500 -6.52 -10.11 18.53
CA LEU A 500 -5.83 -8.87 18.17
C LEU A 500 -6.81 -7.86 17.55
N PRO A 501 -6.67 -6.56 17.88
CA PRO A 501 -7.42 -5.49 17.25
C PRO A 501 -7.36 -5.57 15.73
N PHE A 502 -8.44 -5.18 15.08
CA PHE A 502 -8.43 -5.01 13.65
C PHE A 502 -7.73 -3.68 13.34
N VAL A 503 -6.57 -3.73 12.69
CA VAL A 503 -5.84 -2.55 12.22
C VAL A 503 -5.54 -2.68 10.73
N ARG A 504 -5.26 -1.54 10.10
CA ARG A 504 -4.87 -1.43 8.69
C ARG A 504 -3.50 -0.77 8.57
N SER A 505 -2.87 -0.90 7.40
CA SER A 505 -1.57 -0.28 7.08
C SER A 505 -1.44 1.19 7.50
N LEU A 506 -2.52 1.99 7.39
CA LEU A 506 -2.52 3.39 7.80
C LEU A 506 -2.32 3.61 9.30
N PHE A 507 -2.71 2.64 10.14
CA PHE A 507 -2.43 2.69 11.58
C PHE A 507 -0.92 2.80 11.82
N PHE A 508 -0.15 1.92 11.18
CA PHE A 508 1.31 1.90 11.29
C PHE A 508 1.96 3.08 10.56
N ARG A 509 1.46 3.44 9.37
CA ARG A 509 1.98 4.57 8.59
C ARG A 509 1.86 5.90 9.33
N TYR A 510 0.76 6.11 10.06
CA TYR A 510 0.57 7.28 10.91
C TYR A 510 1.29 7.19 12.27
N GLY A 511 2.06 6.12 12.51
CA GLY A 511 2.80 5.92 13.75
C GLY A 511 1.89 5.71 14.96
N LEU A 512 0.64 5.28 14.75
CA LEU A 512 -0.31 5.01 15.82
C LEU A 512 0.11 3.75 16.59
N ARG A 513 -0.10 3.78 17.91
CA ARG A 513 0.13 2.64 18.80
C ARG A 513 -0.94 2.58 19.86
N PHE A 514 -1.40 1.38 20.20
CA PHE A 514 -2.27 1.20 21.35
C PHE A 514 -1.48 1.48 22.64
N THR A 515 -2.12 2.18 23.57
CA THR A 515 -1.53 2.44 24.90
C THR A 515 -1.47 1.17 25.75
N ASP A 516 -2.45 0.27 25.58
CA ASP A 516 -2.42 -1.09 26.12
C ASP A 516 -2.01 -2.09 25.02
N PRO A 517 -0.83 -2.73 25.11
CA PRO A 517 -0.39 -3.76 24.16
C PRO A 517 -1.28 -5.01 24.13
N LYS A 518 -2.10 -5.23 25.18
CA LYS A 518 -3.00 -6.38 25.31
C LYS A 518 -4.45 -6.05 24.96
N LEU A 519 -4.71 -4.85 24.45
CA LEU A 519 -6.04 -4.41 24.07
C LEU A 519 -6.67 -5.42 23.09
N PRO A 520 -7.81 -6.04 23.43
CA PRO A 520 -8.44 -7.04 22.56
C PRO A 520 -9.30 -6.38 21.46
N ALA A 521 -9.61 -7.12 20.40
CA ALA A 521 -10.54 -6.73 19.35
C ALA A 521 -11.99 -6.58 19.84
N VAL A 522 -12.36 -7.33 20.89
CA VAL A 522 -13.67 -7.28 21.55
C VAL A 522 -13.52 -6.64 22.92
N ILE A 523 -14.04 -5.42 23.06
CA ILE A 523 -13.99 -4.64 24.29
C ILE A 523 -15.26 -4.89 25.10
N ARG A 524 -15.09 -5.34 26.35
CA ARG A 524 -16.18 -5.42 27.33
C ARG A 524 -16.33 -4.08 28.02
N THR A 525 -17.56 -3.62 28.20
CA THR A 525 -17.84 -2.43 29.00
C THR A 525 -17.57 -2.69 30.48
N ASP A 526 -17.27 -1.63 31.22
CA ASP A 526 -17.29 -1.65 32.67
C ASP A 526 -18.73 -1.70 33.24
N LEU A 527 -18.85 -1.69 34.58
CA LEU A 527 -20.13 -1.73 35.29
C LEU A 527 -21.03 -0.51 35.01
N THR A 528 -20.48 0.58 34.49
CA THR A 528 -21.22 1.79 34.09
C THR A 528 -21.71 1.74 32.65
N GLY A 529 -21.36 0.68 31.90
CA GLY A 529 -21.64 0.59 30.47
C GLY A 529 -20.64 1.35 29.60
N ALA A 530 -19.49 1.75 30.13
CA ALA A 530 -18.46 2.47 29.38
C ALA A 530 -17.36 1.54 28.86
N ALA A 531 -16.90 1.79 27.63
CA ALA A 531 -15.74 1.17 27.01
C ALA A 531 -14.77 2.26 26.54
N THR A 532 -13.48 2.14 26.90
CA THR A 532 -12.47 3.14 26.56
C THR A 532 -11.39 2.54 25.65
N ILE A 533 -11.13 3.21 24.53
CA ILE A 533 -10.06 2.87 23.59
C ILE A 533 -9.12 4.06 23.51
N SER A 534 -7.83 3.83 23.77
CA SER A 534 -6.80 4.88 23.81
C SER A 534 -5.66 4.57 22.83
N ILE A 535 -5.46 5.47 21.88
CA ILE A 535 -4.47 5.34 20.79
C ILE A 535 -3.48 6.49 20.91
N SER A 536 -2.21 6.16 21.10
CA SER A 536 -1.10 7.12 21.10
C SER A 536 -0.61 7.40 19.68
N MET A 537 -0.14 8.62 19.43
CA MET A 537 0.44 9.04 18.16
C MET A 537 1.78 9.76 18.37
N ASN A 538 2.57 9.87 17.30
CA ASN A 538 3.80 10.67 17.30
C ASN A 538 3.47 12.16 17.10
N ASN A 539 4.30 13.05 17.64
CA ASN A 539 4.10 14.51 17.58
C ASN A 539 4.20 15.12 16.18
N ASP A 540 4.84 14.43 15.25
CA ASP A 540 5.27 15.04 13.99
C ASP A 540 4.14 15.12 12.93
N ILE A 541 2.95 14.59 13.22
CA ILE A 541 1.86 14.47 12.25
C ILE A 541 0.57 15.10 12.80
N ASN A 542 0.05 16.10 12.07
CA ASN A 542 -1.24 16.71 12.35
C ASN A 542 -2.39 15.79 11.90
N LEU A 543 -2.69 14.80 12.74
CA LEU A 543 -3.79 13.87 12.51
C LEU A 543 -5.10 14.43 13.03
N ILE A 544 -6.15 14.21 12.24
CA ILE A 544 -7.54 14.36 12.65
C ILE A 544 -8.21 13.00 12.59
N PHE A 545 -9.12 12.78 13.54
CA PHE A 545 -9.81 11.52 13.71
C PHE A 545 -11.31 11.69 13.53
N HIS A 546 -11.91 10.66 12.96
CA HIS A 546 -13.34 10.49 12.84
C HIS A 546 -13.71 9.08 13.28
N TYR A 547 -14.94 8.86 13.71
CA TYR A 547 -15.42 7.54 14.09
C TYR A 547 -16.84 7.30 13.58
N ASN A 548 -17.14 6.05 13.32
CA ASN A 548 -18.51 5.57 13.11
C ASN A 548 -18.84 4.55 14.20
N LEU A 549 -19.96 4.74 14.87
CA LEU A 549 -20.54 3.78 15.81
C LEU A 549 -21.85 3.27 15.24
N ARG A 550 -22.00 1.95 15.17
CA ARG A 550 -23.21 1.29 14.66
C ARG A 550 -23.47 -0.01 15.41
N PHE A 551 -24.69 -0.53 15.34
CA PHE A 551 -24.98 -1.88 15.81
C PHE A 551 -24.23 -2.91 14.95
N TYR A 552 -23.68 -3.92 15.62
CA TYR A 552 -22.80 -4.90 14.99
C TYR A 552 -23.53 -5.78 13.97
N ASP A 553 -24.80 -6.12 14.22
CA ASP A 553 -25.53 -7.14 13.47
C ASP A 553 -26.24 -6.60 12.21
N ASN A 554 -26.71 -5.35 12.23
CA ASN A 554 -27.56 -4.77 11.17
C ASN A 554 -27.04 -3.42 10.63
N ASP A 555 -25.85 -2.98 11.06
CA ASP A 555 -25.24 -1.70 10.69
C ASP A 555 -26.11 -0.45 11.00
N GLU A 556 -27.16 -0.55 11.82
CA GLU A 556 -28.00 0.59 12.23
C GLU A 556 -27.21 1.59 13.07
N ILE A 557 -27.42 2.89 12.82
CA ILE A 557 -26.68 3.99 13.46
C ILE A 557 -27.50 4.77 14.49
N ASP A 558 -28.77 4.40 14.69
CA ASP A 558 -29.69 5.09 15.59
C ASP A 558 -30.33 4.12 16.58
N VAL A 559 -30.61 4.61 17.79
CA VAL A 559 -31.32 3.88 18.85
C VAL A 559 -32.42 4.78 19.40
N ASN A 560 -33.67 4.35 19.33
CA ASN A 560 -34.84 5.13 19.79
C ASN A 560 -34.89 6.56 19.20
N GLY A 561 -34.51 6.72 17.93
CA GLY A 561 -34.44 8.02 17.26
C GLY A 561 -33.22 8.88 17.60
N LEU A 562 -32.30 8.39 18.44
CA LEU A 562 -31.06 9.06 18.81
C LEU A 562 -29.88 8.46 18.06
N ASN A 563 -29.06 9.31 17.45
CA ASN A 563 -27.87 8.85 16.74
C ASN A 563 -26.79 8.34 17.70
N LEU A 564 -26.23 7.16 17.40
CA LEU A 564 -25.20 6.49 18.20
C LEU A 564 -23.93 7.34 18.36
N LYS A 565 -23.64 8.28 17.46
CA LYS A 565 -22.49 9.20 17.60
C LYS A 565 -22.51 9.99 18.92
N ARG A 566 -23.70 10.25 19.47
CA ARG A 566 -23.92 11.00 20.72
C ARG A 566 -23.55 10.22 21.97
N PHE A 567 -23.20 8.94 21.83
CA PHE A 567 -22.76 8.06 22.91
C PHE A 567 -21.24 7.85 22.92
N VAL A 568 -20.50 8.66 22.17
CA VAL A 568 -19.05 8.58 22.10
C VAL A 568 -18.44 9.94 22.42
N MET A 569 -17.57 9.95 23.42
CA MET A 569 -16.69 11.07 23.71
C MET A 569 -15.31 10.80 23.10
N GLN A 570 -15.04 11.47 21.98
CA GLN A 570 -13.71 11.54 21.36
C GLN A 570 -12.95 12.73 21.95
N SER A 571 -11.85 12.51 22.66
CA SER A 571 -11.05 13.56 23.29
C SER A 571 -9.55 13.31 23.11
N MET A 572 -8.75 14.37 23.14
CA MET A 572 -7.28 14.30 23.08
C MET A 572 -6.70 14.64 24.44
N MET A 573 -5.77 13.80 24.93
CA MET A 573 -4.96 14.07 26.12
C MET A 573 -3.49 13.90 25.76
N GLY A 574 -2.75 15.02 25.71
CA GLY A 574 -1.40 15.05 25.15
C GLY A 574 -1.38 14.47 23.73
N ASN A 575 -0.66 13.37 23.56
CA ASN A 575 -0.52 12.68 22.26
C ASN A 575 -1.42 11.44 22.13
N THR A 576 -2.43 11.31 22.98
CA THR A 576 -3.32 10.15 23.00
C THR A 576 -4.72 10.59 22.65
N ILE A 577 -5.27 10.01 21.58
CA ILE A 577 -6.71 10.11 21.29
C ILE A 577 -7.45 9.04 22.09
N ILE A 578 -8.53 9.44 22.74
CA ILE A 578 -9.35 8.60 23.60
C ILE A 578 -10.77 8.59 23.06
N PHE A 579 -11.29 7.39 22.79
CA PHE A 579 -12.68 7.14 22.44
C PHE A 579 -13.35 6.46 23.62
N ARG A 580 -14.18 7.20 24.35
CA ARG A 580 -14.99 6.67 25.44
C ARG A 580 -16.42 6.46 24.95
N VAL A 581 -16.82 5.20 24.81
CA VAL A 581 -18.15 4.80 24.33
C VAL A 581 -19.02 4.43 25.52
N HIS A 582 -20.18 5.07 25.65
CA HIS A 582 -21.18 4.79 26.67
C HIS A 582 -22.36 4.05 26.04
N VAL A 583 -22.44 2.74 26.21
CA VAL A 583 -23.38 1.95 25.40
C VAL A 583 -24.84 2.23 25.80
N PRO A 584 -25.74 2.50 24.82
CA PRO A 584 -27.14 2.78 25.12
C PRO A 584 -27.99 1.52 25.34
N SER A 585 -27.46 0.34 25.03
CA SER A 585 -28.14 -0.95 25.19
C SER A 585 -27.12 -2.09 25.30
N THR A 586 -27.58 -3.30 25.61
CA THR A 586 -26.77 -4.53 25.63
C THR A 586 -26.49 -5.09 24.23
N LYS A 587 -27.10 -4.55 23.17
CA LYS A 587 -26.81 -4.98 21.79
C LYS A 587 -25.36 -4.65 21.43
N PRO A 588 -24.60 -5.58 20.81
CA PRO A 588 -23.21 -5.33 20.43
C PRO A 588 -23.07 -4.17 19.45
N LEU A 589 -22.00 -3.40 19.61
CA LEU A 589 -21.67 -2.27 18.75
C LEU A 589 -20.36 -2.50 17.99
N LEU A 590 -20.22 -1.84 16.85
CA LEU A 590 -19.00 -1.79 16.06
C LEU A 590 -18.51 -0.33 16.02
N LEU A 591 -17.35 -0.09 16.63
CA LEU A 591 -16.63 1.17 16.55
C LEU A 591 -15.59 1.08 15.43
N ASP A 592 -15.70 1.94 14.43
CA ASP A 592 -14.78 2.06 13.30
C ASP A 592 -14.09 3.43 13.37
N ILE A 593 -12.77 3.43 13.56
CA ILE A 593 -11.97 4.63 13.76
C ILE A 593 -11.22 4.93 12.47
N PHE A 594 -11.31 6.18 12.03
CA PHE A 594 -10.69 6.70 10.83
C PHE A 594 -9.74 7.84 11.17
N ALA A 595 -8.69 8.01 10.36
CA ALA A 595 -7.75 9.11 10.50
C ALA A 595 -7.33 9.69 9.14
N ASN A 596 -6.94 10.96 9.14
CA ASN A 596 -6.25 11.59 8.04
C ASN A 596 -5.23 12.62 8.55
N SER A 597 -4.13 12.80 7.82
CA SER A 597 -3.15 13.87 8.05
C SER A 597 -3.55 15.10 7.26
N VAL A 598 -3.71 16.24 7.93
CA VAL A 598 -4.15 17.49 7.29
C VAL A 598 -3.36 18.67 7.83
N SER A 599 -2.92 19.56 6.93
CA SER A 599 -2.28 20.82 7.32
C SER A 599 -3.32 21.81 7.85
N ALA A 600 -2.90 22.70 8.75
CA ALA A 600 -3.76 23.75 9.29
C ALA A 600 -4.41 24.59 8.17
N ASP A 601 -3.65 24.95 7.14
CA ASP A 601 -4.14 25.79 6.04
C ASP A 601 -5.17 25.07 5.17
N HIS A 602 -4.99 23.76 4.93
CA HIS A 602 -5.96 22.96 4.19
C HIS A 602 -7.23 22.71 5.01
N TYR A 603 -7.12 22.47 6.32
CA TYR A 603 -8.29 22.32 7.18
C TYR A 603 -9.18 23.58 7.17
N LEU A 604 -8.55 24.76 7.17
CA LEU A 604 -9.23 26.06 7.18
C LEU A 604 -9.87 26.44 5.84
N THR A 605 -9.62 25.71 4.74
CA THR A 605 -10.37 25.91 3.49
C THR A 605 -11.80 25.41 3.59
N GLY A 606 -12.10 24.51 4.54
CA GLY A 606 -13.39 23.84 4.66
C GLY A 606 -13.64 22.80 3.57
N GLU A 607 -12.64 22.44 2.76
CA GLU A 607 -12.79 21.41 1.75
C GLU A 607 -13.05 20.03 2.39
N PRO A 608 -13.87 19.16 1.75
CA PRO A 608 -14.16 17.84 2.29
C PRO A 608 -12.91 16.99 2.49
N ILE A 609 -12.71 16.51 3.71
CA ILE A 609 -11.57 15.67 4.08
C ILE A 609 -11.97 14.20 3.94
N LYS A 610 -11.19 13.45 3.16
CA LYS A 610 -11.39 12.00 3.02
C LYS A 610 -10.73 11.24 4.17
N PHE A 611 -11.54 10.61 5.01
CA PHE A 611 -11.05 9.75 6.08
C PHE A 611 -10.88 8.31 5.61
N LYS A 612 -9.86 7.62 6.14
CA LYS A 612 -9.61 6.19 5.88
C LYS A 612 -9.58 5.43 7.20
N SER A 613 -10.20 4.26 7.22
CA SER A 613 -10.30 3.42 8.43
C SER A 613 -8.91 2.95 8.84
N VAL A 614 -8.55 3.16 10.11
CA VAL A 614 -7.27 2.75 10.70
C VAL A 614 -7.43 1.56 11.64
N CYS A 615 -8.52 1.48 12.39
CA CYS A 615 -8.79 0.35 13.27
C CYS A 615 -10.28 0.18 13.62
N LYS A 616 -10.67 -1.02 14.07
CA LYS A 616 -12.05 -1.36 14.43
C LYS A 616 -12.12 -2.21 15.71
N PHE A 617 -13.19 -2.01 16.48
CA PHE A 617 -13.47 -2.74 17.71
C PHE A 617 -14.93 -3.17 17.79
N LYS A 618 -15.18 -4.38 18.29
CA LYS A 618 -16.50 -4.80 18.73
C LYS A 618 -16.64 -4.44 20.20
N ILE A 619 -17.74 -3.79 20.58
CA ILE A 619 -18.03 -3.44 21.96
C ILE A 619 -19.21 -4.28 22.42
N ILE A 620 -19.06 -4.96 23.56
CA ILE A 620 -20.09 -5.80 24.17
C ILE A 620 -20.37 -5.34 25.60
N CYS A 621 -21.63 -5.45 26.01
CA CYS A 621 -22.11 -5.11 27.33
C CYS A 621 -23.03 -6.22 27.82
N ASP A 622 -22.63 -6.90 28.90
CA ASP A 622 -23.39 -8.03 29.44
C ASP A 622 -24.65 -7.54 30.19
N SER A 623 -24.55 -6.40 30.88
CA SER A 623 -25.65 -5.82 31.66
C SER A 623 -25.52 -4.29 31.72
N LEU A 624 -26.64 -3.59 31.51
CA LEU A 624 -26.71 -2.14 31.62
C LEU A 624 -27.57 -1.76 32.84
N ASN A 625 -26.93 -1.27 33.89
CA ASN A 625 -27.59 -0.95 35.17
C ASN A 625 -27.97 0.53 35.30
N VAL A 626 -27.61 1.36 34.32
CA VAL A 626 -27.81 2.82 34.34
C VAL A 626 -28.38 3.26 32.99
N ILE A 627 -29.36 4.16 33.02
CA ILE A 627 -29.86 4.81 31.81
C ILE A 627 -28.76 5.73 31.28
N MET A 628 -28.23 5.44 30.10
CA MET A 628 -27.24 6.30 29.45
C MET A 628 -27.92 7.50 28.79
N VAL A 629 -27.50 8.69 29.18
CA VAL A 629 -27.93 9.95 28.59
C VAL A 629 -27.02 10.28 27.40
N PRO A 630 -27.57 10.60 26.22
CA PRO A 630 -26.75 11.01 25.08
C PRO A 630 -26.07 12.36 25.34
N LEU A 631 -24.86 12.54 24.82
CA LEU A 631 -24.20 13.85 24.79
C LEU A 631 -25.06 14.88 24.03
N PRO A 632 -24.96 16.18 24.35
CA PRO A 632 -25.57 17.26 23.57
C PRO A 632 -25.25 17.17 22.08
N GLU A 633 -26.16 17.65 21.23
CA GLU A 633 -26.06 17.53 19.78
C GLU A 633 -25.11 18.58 19.17
N CYS A 634 -23.82 18.41 19.47
CA CYS A 634 -22.73 19.22 18.94
C CYS A 634 -22.25 18.74 17.57
N ALA A 635 -21.43 19.57 16.91
CA ALA A 635 -20.74 19.20 15.69
C ALA A 635 -19.85 17.95 15.88
N SER A 636 -19.60 17.26 14.78
CA SER A 636 -18.78 16.03 14.81
C SER A 636 -17.29 16.33 15.07
N GLY A 637 -16.62 15.35 15.68
CA GLY A 637 -15.19 15.37 15.94
C GLY A 637 -14.83 15.51 17.42
N GLU A 638 -13.58 15.91 17.66
CA GLU A 638 -12.93 15.97 18.96
C GLU A 638 -13.56 17.00 19.92
N TRP A 639 -13.74 16.59 21.17
CA TRP A 639 -14.07 17.44 22.32
C TRP A 639 -12.79 17.98 22.98
N GLY A 640 -12.83 19.24 23.41
CA GLY A 640 -11.72 19.99 24.02
C GLY A 640 -10.97 20.91 23.05
N PRO A 641 -10.01 21.69 23.57
CA PRO A 641 -9.29 22.72 22.82
C PRO A 641 -8.19 22.19 21.90
N ALA A 642 -7.76 20.94 22.01
CA ALA A 642 -6.56 20.45 21.34
C ALA A 642 -6.59 20.64 19.81
N LYS A 643 -7.74 20.38 19.17
CA LYS A 643 -7.97 20.71 17.75
C LYS A 643 -7.84 22.20 17.43
N ALA A 644 -8.38 23.08 18.28
CA ALA A 644 -8.31 24.53 18.11
C ALA A 644 -6.86 25.02 18.23
N TYR A 645 -6.09 24.50 19.19
CA TYR A 645 -4.66 24.79 19.28
C TYR A 645 -3.91 24.33 18.03
N ARG A 646 -4.02 23.05 17.67
CA ARG A 646 -3.24 22.42 16.59
C ARG A 646 -3.53 22.97 15.19
N LEU A 647 -4.79 23.28 14.87
CA LEU A 647 -5.19 23.68 13.51
C LEU A 647 -5.51 25.17 13.39
N PHE A 648 -5.97 25.81 14.47
CA PHE A 648 -6.40 27.21 14.47
C PHE A 648 -5.41 28.13 15.19
N GLY A 649 -4.42 27.59 15.92
CA GLY A 649 -3.48 28.39 16.69
C GLY A 649 -4.13 29.08 17.88
N LEU A 650 -5.21 28.51 18.43
CA LEU A 650 -5.93 29.03 19.59
C LEU A 650 -5.43 28.30 20.84
N ILE A 651 -4.60 28.96 21.65
CA ILE A 651 -4.13 28.43 22.93
C ILE A 651 -5.22 28.66 23.98
N PRO A 652 -5.75 27.63 24.65
CA PRO A 652 -6.66 27.83 25.77
C PRO A 652 -5.95 28.52 26.94
N ILE A 653 -6.58 29.54 27.54
CA ILE A 653 -6.07 30.25 28.72
C ILE A 653 -6.76 29.75 30.00
N THR A 654 -8.07 29.52 29.95
CA THR A 654 -8.86 29.14 31.14
C THR A 654 -9.09 27.64 31.27
N HIS A 655 -9.51 26.95 30.20
CA HIS A 655 -9.90 25.54 30.26
C HIS A 655 -9.14 24.72 29.20
N GLU A 656 -8.30 23.80 29.66
CA GLU A 656 -7.52 22.90 28.79
C GLU A 656 -8.23 21.56 28.54
N ASP A 657 -9.22 21.22 29.38
CA ASP A 657 -9.94 19.95 29.33
C ASP A 657 -11.22 20.01 28.47
N ALA A 658 -11.63 18.85 27.97
CA ALA A 658 -12.85 18.70 27.19
C ALA A 658 -14.15 18.84 28.01
N ILE A 659 -14.07 18.64 29.33
CA ILE A 659 -15.19 18.71 30.27
C ILE A 659 -14.95 19.89 31.19
N ILE A 660 -15.92 20.79 31.28
CA ILE A 660 -15.93 21.92 32.20
C ILE A 660 -17.01 21.65 33.24
N ASN A 661 -16.68 21.81 34.52
CA ASN A 661 -17.67 21.84 35.59
C ASN A 661 -17.67 23.25 36.16
N CYS A 662 -18.82 23.91 36.16
CA CYS A 662 -18.95 25.29 36.60
C CYS A 662 -20.32 25.53 37.25
N ASP A 663 -20.46 26.69 37.86
CA ASP A 663 -21.75 27.17 38.36
C ASP A 663 -22.55 27.82 37.22
N GLN A 664 -23.44 28.76 37.54
CA GLN A 664 -24.26 29.48 36.56
C GLN A 664 -23.47 30.29 35.51
N TYR A 665 -22.21 30.64 35.81
CA TYR A 665 -21.37 31.46 34.94
C TYR A 665 -20.07 30.74 34.54
N CYS A 666 -19.68 30.85 33.28
CA CYS A 666 -18.41 30.31 32.78
C CYS A 666 -17.73 31.26 31.79
N GLU A 667 -16.42 31.48 31.96
CA GLU A 667 -15.59 32.29 31.08
C GLU A 667 -14.54 31.43 30.35
N LEU A 668 -14.63 31.37 29.02
CA LEU A 668 -13.62 30.73 28.18
C LEU A 668 -12.73 31.79 27.52
N LYS A 669 -11.42 31.65 27.67
CA LYS A 669 -10.43 32.54 27.04
C LYS A 669 -9.45 31.76 26.17
N PHE A 670 -9.12 32.31 25.01
CA PHE A 670 -8.07 31.79 24.13
C PHE A 670 -7.14 32.89 23.66
N LYS A 671 -5.85 32.56 23.57
CA LYS A 671 -4.84 33.39 22.89
C LYS A 671 -4.69 32.95 21.43
N MET A 672 -4.74 33.89 20.51
CA MET A 672 -4.59 33.70 19.09
C MET A 672 -3.11 33.82 18.68
N LEU A 673 -2.49 32.71 18.27
CA LEU A 673 -1.14 32.71 17.68
C LEU A 673 -1.12 33.26 16.24
N LYS A 674 -2.26 33.19 15.56
CA LYS A 674 -2.46 33.73 14.22
C LYS A 674 -3.77 34.51 14.17
N PRO A 675 -3.89 35.56 13.34
CA PRO A 675 -5.10 36.35 13.27
C PRO A 675 -6.31 35.52 12.83
N MET A 676 -7.30 35.39 13.73
CA MET A 676 -8.59 34.78 13.48
C MET A 676 -9.67 35.87 13.52
N ALA A 677 -10.73 35.69 12.73
CA ALA A 677 -11.85 36.62 12.65
C ALA A 677 -13.15 35.87 12.93
N GLU A 678 -14.14 36.61 13.42
CA GLU A 678 -15.53 36.15 13.64
C GLU A 678 -15.63 34.84 14.41
N PHE A 679 -15.81 34.96 15.72
CA PHE A 679 -16.10 33.82 16.58
C PHE A 679 -17.60 33.68 16.80
N VAL A 680 -18.10 32.46 16.64
CA VAL A 680 -19.49 32.10 16.93
C VAL A 680 -19.47 30.96 17.94
N ALA A 681 -20.11 31.19 19.07
CA ALA A 681 -20.33 30.21 20.13
C ALA A 681 -21.81 29.77 20.10
N CYS A 682 -22.05 28.46 20.04
CA CYS A 682 -23.39 27.87 20.04
C CYS A 682 -23.53 26.93 21.22
N LEU A 683 -24.53 27.16 22.08
CA LEU A 683 -24.88 26.26 23.17
C LEU A 683 -26.00 25.30 22.75
N HIS A 684 -25.88 24.05 23.17
CA HIS A 684 -26.79 22.96 22.90
C HIS A 684 -27.19 22.29 24.21
N LYS A 685 -28.48 22.00 24.39
CA LYS A 685 -29.01 21.24 25.54
C LYS A 685 -30.07 20.26 25.07
N ASN A 686 -30.00 19.03 25.58
CA ASN A 686 -30.96 17.99 25.21
C ASN A 686 -32.41 18.42 25.53
N GLY A 687 -33.30 18.23 24.55
CA GLY A 687 -34.72 18.58 24.68
C GLY A 687 -35.02 20.08 24.66
N THR A 688 -34.03 20.94 24.39
CA THR A 688 -34.19 22.40 24.31
C THR A 688 -33.89 22.87 22.88
N ASP A 689 -34.64 23.85 22.38
CA ASP A 689 -34.34 24.51 21.10
C ASP A 689 -33.15 25.46 21.27
N ASP A 690 -32.08 25.25 20.49
CA ASP A 690 -30.84 26.02 20.54
C ASP A 690 -31.06 27.53 20.37
N ARG A 691 -32.14 27.95 19.68
CA ARG A 691 -32.49 29.38 19.53
C ARG A 691 -32.71 30.07 20.87
N ASN A 692 -33.21 29.34 21.87
CA ASN A 692 -33.44 29.87 23.22
C ASN A 692 -32.13 30.03 24.02
N LEU A 693 -31.05 29.39 23.58
CA LEU A 693 -29.74 29.40 24.25
C LEU A 693 -28.76 30.39 23.61
N GLN A 694 -29.09 31.00 22.47
CA GLN A 694 -28.19 31.94 21.78
C GLN A 694 -27.86 33.17 22.63
N MET A 695 -28.82 33.66 23.42
CA MET A 695 -28.61 34.82 24.30
C MET A 695 -27.68 34.52 25.49
N CYS A 696 -27.43 33.25 25.79
CA CYS A 696 -26.54 32.81 26.86
C CYS A 696 -25.06 32.91 26.49
N CYS A 697 -24.73 33.23 25.23
CA CYS A 697 -23.35 33.31 24.73
C CYS A 697 -22.98 34.73 24.34
N HIS A 698 -21.95 35.30 24.96
CA HIS A 698 -21.38 36.57 24.55
C HIS A 698 -19.90 36.43 24.21
N THR A 699 -19.52 36.74 22.96
CA THR A 699 -18.14 36.66 22.51
C THR A 699 -17.54 38.04 22.29
N SER A 700 -16.33 38.28 22.80
CA SER A 700 -15.58 39.51 22.60
C SER A 700 -14.14 39.22 22.21
N ILE A 701 -13.57 40.05 21.35
CA ILE A 701 -12.19 39.93 20.88
C ILE A 701 -11.45 41.20 21.29
N ARG A 702 -10.33 41.07 21.99
CA ARG A 702 -9.48 42.18 22.42
C ARG A 702 -8.02 41.86 22.09
N GLY A 703 -7.50 42.51 21.05
CA GLY A 703 -6.13 42.24 20.59
C GLY A 703 -5.99 40.81 20.06
N ASP A 704 -5.09 40.04 20.68
CA ASP A 704 -4.85 38.63 20.38
C ASP A 704 -5.64 37.67 21.29
N GLU A 705 -6.53 38.17 22.14
CA GLU A 705 -7.37 37.34 23.03
C GLU A 705 -8.83 37.34 22.59
N VAL A 706 -9.45 36.15 22.62
CA VAL A 706 -10.91 35.98 22.51
C VAL A 706 -11.47 35.49 23.84
N THR A 707 -12.52 36.13 24.32
CA THR A 707 -13.26 35.78 25.54
C THR A 707 -14.70 35.44 25.17
N ILE A 708 -15.16 34.26 25.61
CA ILE A 708 -16.54 33.77 25.47
C ILE A 708 -17.13 33.64 26.87
N ASN A 709 -18.10 34.48 27.18
CA ASN A 709 -18.85 34.45 28.43
C ASN A 709 -20.14 33.66 28.24
N LEU A 710 -20.40 32.75 29.18
CA LEU A 710 -21.58 31.90 29.21
C LEU A 710 -22.36 32.13 30.50
N GLU A 711 -23.68 32.32 30.36
CA GLU A 711 -24.62 32.41 31.47
C GLU A 711 -25.72 31.37 31.28
N PHE A 712 -25.74 30.37 32.15
CA PHE A 712 -26.62 29.22 32.01
C PHE A 712 -27.99 29.46 32.67
N PRO A 713 -29.10 29.06 32.02
CA PRO A 713 -30.43 29.29 32.56
C PRO A 713 -30.81 28.35 33.71
N ASP A 714 -30.24 27.14 33.76
CA ASP A 714 -30.58 26.12 34.75
C ASP A 714 -29.49 25.04 34.90
N GLU A 715 -29.61 24.22 35.95
CA GLU A 715 -28.72 23.07 36.17
C GLU A 715 -28.95 22.00 35.11
N ALA A 716 -27.95 21.79 34.25
CA ALA A 716 -27.98 20.78 33.20
C ALA A 716 -26.58 20.49 32.62
N GLN A 717 -26.55 19.58 31.66
CA GLN A 717 -25.40 19.35 30.79
C GLN A 717 -25.59 20.06 29.45
N TYR A 718 -24.64 20.93 29.11
CA TYR A 718 -24.62 21.71 27.88
C TYR A 718 -23.45 21.29 26.98
N GLY A 719 -23.64 21.42 25.68
CA GLY A 719 -22.57 21.31 24.69
C GLY A 719 -22.31 22.68 24.10
N LEU A 720 -21.05 23.12 24.07
CA LEU A 720 -20.64 24.37 23.45
C LEU A 720 -19.85 24.08 22.18
N ASP A 721 -20.34 24.50 21.02
CA ASP A 721 -19.55 24.52 19.78
C ASP A 721 -18.96 25.91 19.54
N ILE A 722 -17.70 25.98 19.11
CA ILE A 722 -17.03 27.23 18.75
C ILE A 722 -16.57 27.17 17.29
N TYR A 723 -16.98 28.15 16.50
CA TYR A 723 -16.62 28.30 15.10
C TYR A 723 -15.83 29.59 14.88
N THR A 724 -14.88 29.56 13.95
CA THR A 724 -14.11 30.75 13.55
C THR A 724 -13.57 30.61 12.13
N ARG A 725 -12.96 31.67 11.59
CA ARG A 725 -12.29 31.68 10.28
C ARG A 725 -10.96 32.41 10.32
N SER A 726 -10.06 32.07 9.40
CA SER A 726 -8.77 32.77 9.26
C SER A 726 -8.99 34.19 8.74
N ALA A 727 -8.37 35.18 9.39
CA ALA A 727 -8.49 36.59 8.96
C ALA A 727 -7.66 36.92 7.71
N THR A 728 -6.72 36.05 7.32
CA THR A 728 -5.70 36.35 6.29
C THR A 728 -5.89 35.57 4.98
N GLN A 729 -6.70 34.52 4.99
CA GLN A 729 -6.81 33.60 3.86
C GLN A 729 -7.71 34.18 2.76
N LYS A 730 -7.16 34.37 1.54
CA LYS A 730 -7.91 34.90 0.39
C LYS A 730 -8.85 33.83 -0.18
N ASN A 731 -10.10 34.24 -0.42
CA ASN A 731 -11.20 33.42 -0.92
C ASN A 731 -10.87 32.69 -2.24
N LEU A 732 -11.14 31.39 -2.31
CA LEU A 732 -11.19 30.67 -3.60
C LEU A 732 -12.56 30.81 -4.29
N ASN A 733 -13.68 30.99 -3.55
CA ASN A 733 -15.05 30.98 -4.11
C ASN A 733 -16.04 32.01 -3.48
N GLY A 734 -15.55 33.13 -2.94
CA GLY A 734 -16.41 34.28 -2.58
C GLY A 734 -17.17 34.26 -1.24
N ARG A 735 -17.16 33.17 -0.46
CA ARG A 735 -17.55 33.17 0.97
C ARG A 735 -16.68 32.19 1.76
N GLN A 736 -15.90 32.70 2.72
CA GLN A 736 -15.20 31.85 3.68
C GLN A 736 -16.17 31.38 4.76
N LEU A 737 -16.39 30.07 4.83
CA LEU A 737 -17.25 29.44 5.83
C LEU A 737 -16.58 29.50 7.21
N LEU A 738 -17.39 29.72 8.25
CA LEU A 738 -16.97 29.49 9.62
C LEU A 738 -16.67 28.00 9.78
N THR A 739 -15.47 27.68 10.27
CA THR A 739 -15.02 26.31 10.47
C THR A 739 -15.06 25.99 11.96
N HIS A 740 -15.61 24.83 12.32
CA HIS A 740 -15.68 24.37 13.70
C HIS A 740 -14.26 24.15 14.26
N CYS A 741 -13.89 24.89 15.31
CA CYS A 741 -12.55 24.83 15.90
C CYS A 741 -12.45 23.89 17.10
N CYS A 742 -13.37 23.96 18.06
CA CYS A 742 -13.43 23.09 19.23
C CYS A 742 -14.84 23.08 19.83
N LYS A 743 -15.06 22.14 20.74
CA LYS A 743 -16.30 22.02 21.50
C LYS A 743 -16.05 21.53 22.93
N TYR A 744 -16.94 21.87 23.86
CA TYR A 744 -16.82 21.50 25.28
C TYR A 744 -18.12 20.89 25.79
N LEU A 745 -17.99 19.91 26.68
CA LEU A 745 -19.09 19.43 27.50
C LEU A 745 -19.07 20.20 28.81
N ILE A 746 -20.15 20.91 29.13
CA ILE A 746 -20.22 21.76 30.32
C ILE A 746 -21.29 21.19 31.25
N ASN A 747 -20.87 20.75 32.43
CA ASN A 747 -21.77 20.36 33.50
C ASN A 747 -21.97 21.56 34.42
N VAL A 748 -23.18 22.09 34.42
CA VAL A 748 -23.57 23.23 35.25
C VAL A 748 -24.20 22.71 36.52
N ARG A 749 -23.86 23.29 37.67
CA ARG A 749 -24.61 23.13 38.92
C ARG A 749 -25.09 24.51 39.37
N VAL A 750 -26.35 24.61 39.77
CA VAL A 750 -26.89 25.87 40.29
C VAL A 750 -27.20 25.61 41.75
N ASP A 751 -26.34 26.13 42.63
CA ASP A 751 -26.56 26.07 44.09
C ASP A 751 -27.75 26.95 44.53
#